data_AF-A0A5N4A9H5-F1
#
_entry.id   AF-A0A5N4A9H5-F1
#
_cell.length_a   1.000
_cell.length_b   1.000
_cell.length_c   1.000
_cell.angle_alpha   90.00
_cell.angle_beta   90.00
_cell.angle_gamma   90.00
#
_symmetry.space_group_name_H-M   'P 1'
#
loop_
_entity.id
_entity.type
_entity.pdbx_description
1 polymer ?
#
loop_
_entity_poly.entity_id
_entity_poly.type
_entity_poly.pdbx_seq_one_letter_code
_entity_poly.pdbx_strand_id
1 'polypeptide(L)'
;MANTIDNVNSTLEVIEHFYKNYNLGDVSKIPKITNIIDANLRQIKSSLAGSISVGDKRHLAAMAGKMERYKVLIGQLGKSIAGSSLARRPLVEWRDLATAFKTHYLMDRLMQFEEQDSGWALSKIISLTVNVNSVTLLHASSFIELPKEIKAKKAVINVKNNDEACFGWALSSALFPPARDSDRVSSYPYYAQILNFDGISFPMSLDQLPKFLKQNPNLSINIYGLIRKTKSDYATVPIYLTDEKKANHVNVLMIQQNYEIEKDIESNDTVLNNDEVDESVRFHFCWIKDLLRLVRSQLTKNCRKLHICDRCLHYFNSIDKLRVHELDCKLVNKCKINMPKPGSRVYFKNHEFKQTSPFIVYCDLECLVKDFQDDETQNTVKYKQHDVCSIAYYLHCTFDNSLSRFRLQRGEQCINWFTSELEEISNNLQQYFINPVQMEQLSDLQMLGYNASTHCHICEEPFLETHVKVRDHCHFTGRFRGSTHQSCNLRYKVPHMIPVFFHNFSGYDSHFIIKDIAQAIPGKVKLLPKNKERYISFTKKMENADVEFRFVDSYRFMSESLDNLASYLKFDDFKILRSTLSHLNDEQLKLLTKKGVYPYEYMCSWDKFMEKDLPEKTKFYSKLKQSHISDQEYSHARNVWRKFDIQNLGQYSDLYLMSDVLLLADVFTNFREKCITTHKLDPAFFFTAPGYTWQCMLNYTKVKLELLTDVDMMLFVEKGIRGGITQCCTKYSKANHKYLDEKNFDPSKPSTHIMYMDMVNLYGWAQSQCLPLNNFKWLSESKLKSLTPEAILNISDNADEGLILEVDLSYPQHLHDRHKSIPFCTHCEKTAGYCFIMFHRICYVS
;
A
#
# COMPACT_ATOMS: atom_id res chain seq x y z
N MET A 1 -50.86 -15.26 -13.35
CA MET A 1 -49.77 -14.48 -12.74
C MET A 1 -48.41 -15.13 -12.96
N ALA A 2 -48.21 -16.40 -12.59
CA ALA A 2 -46.98 -17.15 -12.91
C ALA A 2 -46.62 -17.11 -14.41
N ASN A 3 -47.56 -17.45 -15.30
CA ASN A 3 -47.36 -17.34 -16.76
C ASN A 3 -47.01 -15.91 -17.25
N THR A 4 -47.43 -14.87 -16.52
CA THR A 4 -47.10 -13.48 -16.87
C THR A 4 -45.67 -13.15 -16.45
N ILE A 5 -45.25 -13.58 -15.25
CA ILE A 5 -43.89 -13.39 -14.75
C ILE A 5 -42.90 -14.18 -15.63
N ASP A 6 -43.21 -15.43 -15.98
CA ASP A 6 -42.35 -16.26 -16.84
C ASP A 6 -42.21 -15.68 -18.25
N ASN A 7 -43.30 -15.21 -18.86
CA ASN A 7 -43.24 -14.56 -20.18
C ASN A 7 -42.42 -13.27 -20.17
N VAL A 8 -42.53 -12.45 -19.12
CA VAL A 8 -41.76 -11.21 -19.00
C VAL A 8 -40.29 -11.54 -18.70
N ASN A 9 -39.99 -12.60 -17.95
CA ASN A 9 -38.63 -13.10 -17.70
C ASN A 9 -37.96 -13.57 -18.98
N SER A 10 -38.61 -14.45 -19.76
CA SER A 10 -38.08 -14.91 -21.04
C SER A 10 -37.88 -13.75 -22.01
N THR A 11 -38.77 -12.75 -21.99
CA THR A 11 -38.59 -11.55 -22.82
C THR A 11 -37.38 -10.73 -22.37
N LEU A 12 -37.16 -10.61 -21.07
CA LEU A 12 -36.00 -9.92 -20.49
C LEU A 12 -34.68 -10.59 -20.89
N GLU A 13 -34.63 -11.93 -20.89
CA GLU A 13 -33.47 -12.70 -21.35
C GLU A 13 -33.16 -12.44 -22.83
N VAL A 14 -34.19 -12.35 -23.67
CA VAL A 14 -34.04 -12.01 -25.10
C VAL A 14 -33.52 -10.59 -25.29
N ILE A 15 -34.03 -9.63 -24.51
CA ILE A 15 -33.56 -8.23 -24.53
C ILE A 15 -32.10 -8.14 -24.10
N GLU A 16 -31.74 -8.86 -23.03
CA GLU A 16 -30.38 -8.91 -22.49
C GLU A 16 -29.41 -9.59 -23.46
N HIS A 17 -29.81 -10.69 -24.09
CA HIS A 17 -29.02 -11.36 -25.12
C HIS A 17 -28.80 -10.47 -26.34
N PHE A 18 -29.83 -9.73 -26.78
CA PHE A 18 -29.71 -8.77 -27.87
C PHE A 18 -28.73 -7.65 -27.54
N TYR A 19 -28.81 -7.07 -26.33
CA TYR A 19 -27.90 -6.01 -25.90
C TYR A 19 -26.45 -6.51 -25.82
N LYS A 20 -26.19 -7.67 -25.21
CA LYS A 20 -24.85 -8.22 -25.03
C LYS A 20 -24.15 -8.60 -26.34
N ASN A 21 -24.92 -8.99 -27.36
CA ASN A 21 -24.40 -9.47 -28.64
C ASN A 21 -24.66 -8.51 -29.81
N TYR A 22 -25.03 -7.26 -29.53
CA TYR A 22 -25.36 -6.27 -30.56
C TYR A 22 -24.16 -5.95 -31.47
N ASN A 23 -24.36 -6.00 -32.78
CA ASN A 23 -23.41 -5.54 -33.78
C ASN A 23 -23.96 -4.36 -34.60
N LEU A 24 -23.07 -3.59 -35.26
CA LEU A 24 -23.45 -2.45 -36.11
C LEU A 24 -24.41 -2.81 -37.26
N GLY A 25 -24.48 -4.08 -37.68
CA GLY A 25 -25.46 -4.56 -38.67
C GLY A 25 -26.90 -4.71 -38.13
N ASP A 26 -27.09 -4.65 -36.81
CA ASP A 26 -28.38 -4.89 -36.15
C ASP A 26 -29.17 -3.61 -35.83
N VAL A 27 -28.73 -2.43 -36.31
CA VAL A 27 -29.40 -1.13 -36.10
C VAL A 27 -30.88 -1.19 -36.48
N SER A 28 -31.22 -1.91 -37.55
CA SER A 28 -32.60 -2.09 -38.04
C SER A 28 -33.50 -2.87 -37.07
N LYS A 29 -32.93 -3.60 -36.10
CA LYS A 29 -33.66 -4.37 -35.07
C LYS A 29 -33.95 -3.55 -33.82
N ILE A 30 -33.29 -2.41 -33.61
CA ILE A 30 -33.48 -1.54 -32.44
C ILE A 30 -34.95 -1.14 -32.25
N PRO A 31 -35.67 -0.60 -33.27
CA PRO A 31 -37.07 -0.23 -33.08
C PRO A 31 -37.97 -1.42 -32.71
N LYS A 32 -37.66 -2.62 -33.21
CA LYS A 32 -38.41 -3.84 -32.89
C LYS A 32 -38.24 -4.22 -31.42
N ILE A 33 -37.01 -4.19 -30.91
CA ILE A 33 -36.74 -4.51 -29.50
C ILE A 33 -37.31 -3.44 -28.57
N THR A 34 -37.20 -2.16 -28.92
CA THR A 34 -37.83 -1.06 -28.16
C THR A 34 -39.35 -1.25 -28.07
N ASN A 35 -40.02 -1.63 -29.16
CA ASN A 35 -41.46 -1.92 -29.16
C ASN A 35 -41.84 -3.12 -28.29
N ILE A 36 -41.00 -4.17 -28.27
CA ILE A 36 -41.19 -5.34 -27.38
C ILE A 36 -41.10 -4.92 -25.92
N ILE A 37 -40.12 -4.08 -25.57
CA ILE A 37 -39.97 -3.53 -24.23
C ILE A 37 -41.22 -2.72 -23.84
N ASP A 38 -41.68 -1.82 -24.71
CA ASP A 38 -42.86 -0.99 -24.45
C ASP A 38 -44.14 -1.80 -24.27
N ALA A 39 -44.31 -2.90 -25.03
CA ALA A 39 -45.43 -3.80 -24.87
C ALA A 39 -45.41 -4.50 -23.50
N ASN A 40 -44.25 -4.99 -23.06
CA ASN A 40 -44.10 -5.65 -21.77
C ASN A 40 -44.26 -4.68 -20.60
N LEU A 41 -43.73 -3.46 -20.70
CA LEU A 41 -43.92 -2.43 -19.68
C LEU A 41 -45.39 -2.06 -19.49
N ARG A 42 -46.17 -1.97 -20.58
CA ARG A 42 -47.63 -1.80 -20.52
C ARG A 42 -48.31 -2.99 -19.83
N GLN A 43 -47.89 -4.21 -20.13
CA GLN A 43 -48.43 -5.42 -19.51
C GLN A 43 -48.13 -5.49 -18.00
N ILE A 44 -46.91 -5.14 -17.59
CA ILE A 44 -46.53 -5.07 -16.18
C ILE A 44 -47.33 -3.99 -15.46
N LYS A 45 -47.48 -2.80 -16.05
CA LYS A 45 -48.26 -1.70 -15.47
C LYS A 45 -49.73 -2.10 -15.26
N SER A 46 -50.33 -2.81 -16.22
CA SER A 46 -51.68 -3.35 -16.07
C SER A 46 -51.76 -4.41 -14.97
N SER A 47 -50.73 -5.23 -14.79
CA SER A 47 -50.67 -6.28 -13.77
C SER A 47 -50.45 -5.71 -12.35
N LEU A 48 -49.68 -4.61 -12.23
CA LEU A 48 -49.45 -3.89 -10.97
C LEU A 48 -50.72 -3.19 -10.44
N ALA A 49 -51.64 -2.81 -11.33
CA ALA A 49 -52.94 -2.25 -10.98
C ALA A 49 -53.94 -3.29 -10.42
N GLY A 50 -53.62 -4.59 -10.53
CA GLY A 50 -54.45 -5.67 -10.01
C GLY A 50 -54.19 -6.05 -8.54
N SER A 51 -55.06 -6.89 -8.00
CA SER A 51 -54.90 -7.50 -6.67
C SER A 51 -53.92 -8.67 -6.71
N ILE A 52 -52.63 -8.38 -6.56
CA ILE A 52 -51.51 -9.35 -6.56
C ILE A 52 -50.67 -9.24 -5.28
N SER A 53 -49.93 -10.30 -4.93
CA SER A 53 -49.15 -10.37 -3.69
C SER A 53 -48.05 -9.29 -3.63
N VAL A 54 -47.66 -8.88 -2.43
CA VAL A 54 -46.59 -7.89 -2.24
C VAL A 54 -45.25 -8.38 -2.83
N GLY A 55 -44.99 -9.69 -2.77
CA GLY A 55 -43.82 -10.32 -3.38
C GLY A 55 -43.83 -10.19 -4.91
N ASP A 56 -44.97 -10.51 -5.54
CA ASP A 56 -45.11 -10.42 -7.00
C ASP A 56 -45.08 -8.97 -7.50
N LYS A 57 -45.62 -8.01 -6.72
CA LYS A 57 -45.49 -6.57 -7.00
C LYS A 57 -44.04 -6.12 -7.02
N ARG A 58 -43.24 -6.55 -6.03
CA ARG A 58 -41.81 -6.24 -5.97
C ARG A 58 -41.05 -6.87 -7.14
N HIS A 59 -41.34 -8.13 -7.46
CA HIS A 59 -40.71 -8.84 -8.57
C HIS A 59 -41.01 -8.17 -9.92
N LEU A 60 -42.28 -7.88 -10.20
CA LEU A 60 -42.68 -7.17 -11.43
C LEU A 60 -42.13 -5.75 -11.51
N ALA A 61 -42.06 -5.01 -10.40
CA ALA A 61 -41.46 -3.68 -10.36
C ALA A 61 -39.95 -3.73 -10.68
N ALA A 62 -39.22 -4.73 -10.16
CA ALA A 62 -37.82 -4.94 -10.48
C ALA A 62 -37.62 -5.28 -11.98
N MET A 63 -38.46 -6.14 -12.54
CA MET A 63 -38.43 -6.48 -13.97
C MET A 63 -38.74 -5.29 -14.88
N ALA A 64 -39.74 -4.47 -14.53
CA ALA A 64 -40.05 -3.24 -15.25
C ALA A 64 -38.88 -2.24 -15.20
N GLY A 65 -38.23 -2.10 -14.05
CA GLY A 65 -37.00 -1.30 -13.92
C GLY A 65 -35.88 -1.80 -14.84
N LYS A 66 -35.66 -3.12 -14.91
CA LYS A 66 -34.66 -3.72 -15.80
C LYS A 66 -35.01 -3.51 -17.28
N MET A 67 -36.29 -3.60 -17.67
CA MET A 67 -36.75 -3.34 -19.03
C MET A 67 -36.59 -1.87 -19.46
N GLU A 68 -36.99 -0.90 -18.63
CA GLU A 68 -36.79 0.52 -18.97
C GLU A 68 -35.31 0.88 -19.13
N ARG A 69 -34.42 0.27 -18.33
CA ARG A 69 -32.97 0.47 -18.47
C ARG A 69 -32.43 -0.08 -19.79
N TYR A 70 -32.82 -1.30 -20.17
CA TYR A 70 -32.44 -1.83 -21.48
C TYR A 70 -33.04 -1.02 -22.63
N LYS A 71 -34.22 -0.43 -22.46
CA LYS A 71 -34.82 0.47 -23.47
C LYS A 71 -33.93 1.69 -23.73
N VAL A 72 -33.41 2.29 -22.66
CA VAL A 72 -32.49 3.44 -22.75
C VAL A 72 -31.18 3.01 -23.42
N LEU A 73 -30.59 1.91 -22.97
CA LEU A 73 -29.33 1.39 -23.52
C LEU A 73 -29.45 1.03 -25.01
N ILE A 74 -30.49 0.28 -25.38
CA ILE A 74 -30.77 -0.13 -26.76
C ILE A 74 -31.12 1.08 -27.63
N GLY A 75 -31.80 2.08 -27.08
CA GLY A 75 -32.07 3.35 -27.74
C GLY A 75 -30.83 4.22 -27.99
N GLN A 76 -29.69 3.89 -27.38
CA GLN A 76 -28.39 4.52 -27.64
C GLN A 76 -27.52 3.70 -28.61
N LEU A 77 -27.82 2.43 -28.84
CA LEU A 77 -27.14 1.62 -29.84
C LEU A 77 -27.36 2.21 -31.24
N GLY A 78 -26.32 2.21 -32.07
CA GLY A 78 -26.40 2.71 -33.45
C GLY A 78 -26.52 4.24 -33.62
N LYS A 79 -26.73 5.00 -32.54
CA LYS A 79 -26.63 6.47 -32.60
C LYS A 79 -25.16 6.85 -32.65
N SER A 80 -24.74 7.48 -33.76
CA SER A 80 -23.51 8.28 -33.76
C SER A 80 -23.67 9.31 -32.63
N ILE A 81 -22.65 9.43 -31.77
CA ILE A 81 -22.59 10.48 -30.75
C ILE A 81 -22.52 11.80 -31.53
N ALA A 82 -23.68 12.38 -31.82
CA ALA A 82 -23.81 13.64 -32.52
C ALA A 82 -23.30 14.72 -31.57
N GLY A 83 -21.99 14.95 -31.65
CA GLY A 83 -21.24 15.79 -30.72
C GLY A 83 -19.98 15.12 -30.19
N SER A 84 -19.14 14.56 -31.05
CA SER A 84 -17.67 14.59 -30.89
C SER A 84 -17.02 13.78 -32.01
N SER A 85 -16.41 14.50 -32.94
CA SER A 85 -15.36 13.95 -33.80
C SER A 85 -14.11 13.68 -32.95
N LEU A 86 -14.17 12.65 -32.09
CA LEU A 86 -13.03 12.17 -31.30
C LEU A 86 -11.85 11.74 -32.18
N ALA A 87 -12.07 11.51 -33.48
CA ALA A 87 -11.04 11.10 -34.43
C ALA A 87 -10.28 12.27 -35.10
N ARG A 88 -10.60 13.55 -34.86
CA ARG A 88 -10.00 14.68 -35.60
C ARG A 88 -9.62 15.91 -34.77
N ARG A 89 -9.71 15.88 -33.44
CA ARG A 89 -9.34 17.02 -32.60
C ARG A 89 -8.14 16.67 -31.71
N PRO A 90 -7.05 17.47 -31.73
CA PRO A 90 -5.87 17.25 -30.87
C PRO A 90 -6.12 17.55 -29.38
N LEU A 91 -7.25 18.18 -29.04
CA LEU A 91 -7.66 18.48 -27.67
C LEU A 91 -9.08 17.92 -27.44
N VAL A 92 -9.20 17.01 -26.47
CA VAL A 92 -10.49 16.51 -25.98
C VAL A 92 -11.08 17.58 -25.07
N GLU A 93 -12.25 18.11 -25.43
CA GLU A 93 -12.96 19.09 -24.62
C GLU A 93 -13.56 18.39 -23.38
N TRP A 94 -13.57 19.08 -22.24
CA TRP A 94 -14.15 18.61 -20.96
C TRP A 94 -15.54 17.97 -21.09
N ARG A 95 -16.36 18.49 -22.01
CA ARG A 95 -17.73 18.04 -22.26
C ARG A 95 -17.80 16.63 -22.88
N ASP A 96 -16.78 16.24 -23.63
CA ASP A 96 -16.72 14.94 -24.33
C ASP A 96 -16.42 13.80 -23.33
N LEU A 97 -15.48 14.05 -22.40
CA LEU A 97 -15.16 13.14 -21.29
C LEU A 97 -16.34 12.95 -20.33
N ALA A 98 -17.03 14.03 -19.96
CA ALA A 98 -18.21 13.95 -19.09
C ALA A 98 -19.36 13.14 -19.72
N THR A 99 -19.49 13.15 -21.05
CA THR A 99 -20.53 12.41 -21.77
C THR A 99 -20.20 10.92 -21.86
N ALA A 100 -18.93 10.55 -22.10
CA ALA A 100 -18.49 9.16 -22.14
C ALA A 100 -18.50 8.48 -20.75
N PHE A 101 -18.13 9.22 -19.69
CA PHE A 101 -18.21 8.73 -18.31
C PHE A 101 -19.66 8.54 -17.83
N LYS A 102 -20.60 9.40 -18.28
CA LYS A 102 -22.02 9.34 -17.86
C LYS A 102 -22.74 8.06 -18.29
N THR A 103 -22.39 7.44 -19.41
CA THR A 103 -23.29 6.49 -20.10
C THR A 103 -22.92 5.02 -19.99
N HIS A 104 -21.64 4.64 -20.00
CA HIS A 104 -21.27 3.21 -20.07
C HIS A 104 -20.67 2.66 -18.77
N TYR A 105 -19.56 3.24 -18.30
CA TYR A 105 -18.85 2.73 -17.12
C TYR A 105 -19.67 2.81 -15.81
N LEU A 106 -20.40 3.92 -15.61
CA LEU A 106 -21.29 4.04 -14.45
C LEU A 106 -22.44 3.04 -14.52
N MET A 107 -23.07 2.88 -15.68
CA MET A 107 -24.22 1.97 -15.82
C MET A 107 -23.81 0.51 -15.56
N ASP A 108 -22.65 0.08 -16.05
CA ASP A 108 -22.14 -1.28 -15.79
C ASP A 108 -21.81 -1.52 -14.30
N ARG A 109 -21.21 -0.54 -13.62
CA ARG A 109 -20.95 -0.64 -12.17
C ARG A 109 -22.22 -0.63 -11.34
N LEU A 110 -23.22 0.14 -11.77
CA LEU A 110 -24.54 0.17 -11.13
C LEU A 110 -25.26 -1.16 -11.31
N MET A 111 -25.18 -1.78 -12.49
CA MET A 111 -25.69 -3.13 -12.72
C MET A 111 -25.04 -4.15 -11.79
N GLN A 112 -23.71 -4.14 -11.65
CA GLN A 112 -23.01 -5.05 -10.73
C GLN A 112 -23.44 -4.87 -9.26
N PHE A 113 -23.56 -3.63 -8.79
CA PHE A 113 -23.93 -3.33 -7.40
C PHE A 113 -25.37 -3.76 -7.06
N GLU A 114 -26.30 -3.62 -8.00
CA GLU A 114 -27.70 -4.07 -7.84
C GLU A 114 -27.83 -5.61 -7.95
N GLU A 115 -27.10 -6.24 -8.88
CA GLU A 115 -27.26 -7.68 -9.20
C GLU A 115 -26.46 -8.63 -8.31
N GLN A 116 -25.30 -8.23 -7.74
CA GLN A 116 -24.39 -9.17 -7.06
C GLN A 116 -24.23 -8.95 -5.55
N ASP A 117 -24.46 -7.73 -5.03
CA ASP A 117 -24.10 -7.41 -3.64
C ASP A 117 -25.31 -7.34 -2.70
N SER A 118 -26.13 -6.29 -2.81
CA SER A 118 -27.05 -5.88 -1.74
C SER A 118 -28.54 -6.04 -2.07
N GLY A 119 -28.91 -6.20 -3.35
CA GLY A 119 -30.30 -6.25 -3.80
C GLY A 119 -31.05 -4.90 -3.69
N TRP A 120 -30.33 -3.80 -3.52
CA TRP A 120 -30.90 -2.45 -3.46
C TRP A 120 -30.96 -1.84 -4.86
N ALA A 121 -32.05 -1.12 -5.18
CA ALA A 121 -32.19 -0.42 -6.46
C ALA A 121 -31.72 1.03 -6.35
N LEU A 122 -30.84 1.45 -7.25
CA LEU A 122 -30.35 2.82 -7.37
C LEU A 122 -31.50 3.74 -7.82
N SER A 123 -31.87 4.67 -6.95
CA SER A 123 -32.93 5.66 -7.23
C SER A 123 -32.42 6.82 -8.10
N LYS A 124 -31.28 7.43 -7.75
CA LYS A 124 -30.72 8.60 -8.45
C LYS A 124 -29.21 8.70 -8.21
N ILE A 125 -28.48 9.13 -9.23
CA ILE A 125 -27.08 9.57 -9.10
C ILE A 125 -27.08 11.05 -8.77
N ILE A 126 -26.57 11.35 -7.60
CA ILE A 126 -26.70 12.62 -6.89
C ILE A 126 -25.53 13.57 -7.27
N SER A 127 -24.31 13.05 -7.41
CA SER A 127 -23.19 13.75 -8.08
C SER A 127 -22.16 12.75 -8.67
N LEU A 128 -21.28 13.23 -9.54
CA LEU A 128 -20.18 12.43 -10.11
C LEU A 128 -18.91 13.31 -10.15
N THR A 129 -17.91 12.95 -9.34
CA THR A 129 -16.61 13.63 -9.33
C THR A 129 -15.61 12.83 -10.17
N VAL A 130 -15.03 13.45 -11.18
CA VAL A 130 -14.01 12.85 -12.04
C VAL A 130 -12.68 13.52 -11.73
N ASN A 131 -11.80 12.83 -11.00
CA ASN A 131 -10.43 13.29 -10.78
C ASN A 131 -9.57 12.92 -11.98
N VAL A 132 -9.19 13.93 -12.77
CA VAL A 132 -8.30 13.78 -13.92
C VAL A 132 -6.89 14.15 -13.49
N ASN A 133 -6.03 13.14 -13.34
CA ASN A 133 -4.62 13.38 -13.09
C ASN A 133 -3.91 13.54 -14.43
N SER A 134 -3.18 14.65 -14.60
CA SER A 134 -2.18 14.79 -15.66
C SER A 134 -1.09 13.75 -15.42
N VAL A 135 -1.02 12.75 -16.30
CA VAL A 135 0.09 11.82 -16.37
C VAL A 135 0.91 12.23 -17.58
N THR A 136 2.22 12.39 -17.43
CA THR A 136 3.12 12.45 -18.58
C THR A 136 3.04 11.09 -19.28
N LEU A 137 2.20 11.01 -20.31
CA LEU A 137 1.97 9.80 -21.05
C LEU A 137 3.28 9.42 -21.76
N LEU A 138 3.65 8.15 -21.67
CA LEU A 138 4.84 7.60 -22.33
C LEU A 138 4.58 7.61 -23.85
N HIS A 139 4.90 8.72 -24.50
CA HIS A 139 4.68 8.89 -25.93
C HIS A 139 5.86 8.30 -26.71
N ALA A 140 5.59 7.23 -27.47
CA ALA A 140 6.58 6.59 -28.31
C ALA A 140 6.63 7.23 -29.70
N SER A 141 7.64 8.08 -29.92
CA SER A 141 7.77 8.96 -31.08
C SER A 141 8.49 8.30 -32.28
N SER A 142 9.26 9.07 -33.05
CA SER A 142 10.16 8.56 -34.11
C SER A 142 11.34 7.74 -33.56
N PHE A 143 12.12 7.17 -34.49
CA PHE A 143 13.27 6.31 -34.21
C PHE A 143 14.20 6.82 -33.09
N ILE A 144 14.45 5.94 -32.11
CA ILE A 144 15.51 6.08 -31.09
C ILE A 144 16.52 4.95 -31.30
N GLU A 145 17.82 5.27 -31.26
CA GLU A 145 18.86 4.25 -31.40
C GLU A 145 18.92 3.35 -30.16
N LEU A 146 19.06 2.03 -30.38
CA LEU A 146 19.25 1.08 -29.29
C LEU A 146 20.57 1.36 -28.54
N PRO A 147 20.60 1.25 -27.20
CA PRO A 147 21.85 1.23 -26.45
C PRO A 147 22.82 0.19 -27.02
N LYS A 148 24.11 0.54 -27.09
CA LYS A 148 25.16 -0.27 -27.75
C LYS A 148 25.20 -1.71 -27.21
N GLU A 149 25.01 -1.85 -25.91
CA GLU A 149 24.99 -3.13 -25.18
C GLU A 149 23.81 -4.01 -25.58
N ILE A 150 22.64 -3.41 -25.81
CA ILE A 150 21.44 -4.11 -26.27
C ILE A 150 21.56 -4.46 -27.76
N LYS A 151 22.09 -3.53 -28.56
CA LYS A 151 22.37 -3.74 -30.00
C LYS A 151 23.37 -4.89 -30.21
N ALA A 152 24.40 -4.99 -29.38
CA ALA A 152 25.42 -6.04 -29.42
C ALA A 152 24.84 -7.45 -29.19
N LYS A 153 23.80 -7.57 -28.36
CA LYS A 153 23.07 -8.83 -28.17
C LYS A 153 22.39 -9.29 -29.46
N LYS A 154 22.15 -8.39 -30.43
CA LYS A 154 21.45 -8.65 -31.71
C LYS A 154 20.02 -9.22 -31.50
N ALA A 155 19.46 -9.21 -30.29
CA ALA A 155 18.24 -9.89 -29.89
C ALA A 155 16.95 -9.10 -30.19
N VAL A 156 17.12 -7.85 -30.61
CA VAL A 156 16.06 -6.87 -30.86
C VAL A 156 16.19 -6.40 -32.30
N ILE A 157 15.06 -6.25 -32.98
CA ILE A 157 14.96 -5.59 -34.29
C ILE A 157 14.38 -4.20 -34.03
N ASN A 158 15.16 -3.19 -34.39
CA ASN A 158 14.76 -1.79 -34.32
C ASN A 158 14.62 -1.26 -35.75
N VAL A 159 13.37 -1.04 -36.17
CA VAL A 159 13.03 -0.51 -37.50
C VAL A 159 13.22 0.99 -37.50
N LYS A 160 13.97 1.52 -38.48
CA LYS A 160 14.22 2.95 -38.65
C LYS A 160 13.04 3.63 -39.32
N ASN A 161 12.12 4.12 -38.52
CA ASN A 161 10.94 4.86 -38.97
C ASN A 161 11.13 6.38 -38.81
N ASN A 162 10.60 7.13 -39.78
CA ASN A 162 10.57 8.60 -39.77
C ASN A 162 9.21 9.17 -39.31
N ASP A 163 8.23 8.29 -39.07
CA ASP A 163 6.91 8.62 -38.55
C ASP A 163 6.84 8.38 -37.02
N GLU A 164 5.68 8.61 -36.41
CA GLU A 164 5.44 8.34 -34.98
C GLU A 164 4.85 6.93 -34.74
N ALA A 165 4.95 6.04 -35.73
CA ALA A 165 4.28 4.74 -35.72
C ALA A 165 5.20 3.57 -35.35
N CYS A 166 6.19 3.81 -34.50
CA CYS A 166 7.18 2.80 -34.11
C CYS A 166 6.54 1.51 -33.54
N PHE A 167 5.42 1.61 -32.83
CA PHE A 167 4.67 0.44 -32.36
C PHE A 167 4.13 -0.41 -33.51
N GLY A 168 3.55 0.22 -34.54
CA GLY A 168 3.07 -0.48 -35.73
C GLY A 168 4.20 -1.16 -36.49
N TRP A 169 5.34 -0.48 -36.65
CA TRP A 169 6.54 -1.05 -37.28
C TRP A 169 7.14 -2.21 -36.47
N ALA A 170 7.16 -2.12 -35.14
CA ALA A 170 7.59 -3.22 -34.27
C ALA A 170 6.70 -4.46 -34.47
N LEU A 171 5.37 -4.29 -34.50
CA LEU A 171 4.45 -5.42 -34.73
C LEU A 171 4.53 -5.97 -36.15
N SER A 172 4.62 -5.11 -37.17
CA SER A 172 4.82 -5.54 -38.56
C SER A 172 6.09 -6.38 -38.69
N SER A 173 7.17 -5.96 -38.00
CA SER A 173 8.41 -6.72 -38.01
C SER A 173 8.32 -8.09 -37.35
N ALA A 174 7.50 -8.22 -36.32
CA ALA A 174 7.26 -9.49 -35.63
C ALA A 174 6.41 -10.47 -36.44
N LEU A 175 5.40 -9.97 -37.14
CA LEU A 175 4.48 -10.77 -37.94
C LEU A 175 5.08 -11.16 -39.31
N PHE A 176 5.93 -10.30 -39.87
CA PHE A 176 6.57 -10.49 -41.18
C PHE A 176 8.10 -10.32 -41.10
N PRO A 177 8.82 -11.24 -40.43
CA PRO A 177 10.26 -11.14 -40.27
C PRO A 177 11.00 -11.25 -41.62
N PRO A 178 11.91 -10.31 -41.97
CA PRO A 178 12.54 -10.29 -43.28
C PRO A 178 13.87 -11.04 -43.25
N ALA A 179 14.27 -11.61 -44.39
CA ALA A 179 15.53 -12.35 -44.49
C ALA A 179 16.78 -11.44 -44.46
N ARG A 180 16.67 -10.18 -44.93
CA ARG A 180 17.74 -9.17 -45.00
C ARG A 180 17.18 -7.78 -44.71
N ASP A 181 18.05 -6.83 -44.38
CA ASP A 181 17.71 -5.42 -44.16
C ASP A 181 16.55 -5.19 -43.16
N SER A 182 16.60 -5.90 -42.03
CA SER A 182 15.54 -5.88 -41.02
C SER A 182 15.34 -4.54 -40.32
N ASP A 183 16.27 -3.59 -40.48
CA ASP A 183 16.17 -2.24 -39.93
C ASP A 183 15.43 -1.26 -40.86
N ARG A 184 15.10 -1.64 -42.10
CA ARG A 184 14.44 -0.76 -43.08
C ARG A 184 12.93 -0.97 -43.09
N VAL A 185 12.19 0.13 -43.13
CA VAL A 185 10.73 0.15 -43.26
C VAL A 185 10.25 -0.56 -44.54
N SER A 186 10.97 -0.41 -45.65
CA SER A 186 10.64 -1.02 -46.95
C SER A 186 10.65 -2.56 -46.95
N SER A 187 11.23 -3.18 -45.92
CA SER A 187 11.30 -4.63 -45.78
C SER A 187 10.00 -5.24 -45.24
N TYR A 188 9.02 -4.41 -44.86
CA TYR A 188 7.82 -4.82 -44.15
C TYR A 188 6.54 -4.32 -44.84
N PRO A 189 5.44 -5.08 -44.78
CA PRO A 189 4.12 -4.55 -45.12
C PRO A 189 3.77 -3.34 -44.26
N TYR A 190 3.00 -2.42 -44.84
CA TYR A 190 2.54 -1.24 -44.11
C TYR A 190 1.65 -1.68 -42.93
N TYR A 191 1.99 -1.23 -41.72
CA TYR A 191 1.39 -1.75 -40.48
C TYR A 191 -0.14 -1.58 -40.43
N ALA A 192 -0.69 -0.52 -41.02
CA ALA A 192 -2.14 -0.28 -41.03
C ALA A 192 -2.91 -1.18 -42.02
N GLN A 193 -2.23 -1.88 -42.93
CA GLN A 193 -2.87 -2.86 -43.83
C GLN A 193 -3.00 -4.24 -43.15
N ILE A 194 -2.20 -4.51 -42.13
CA ILE A 194 -2.11 -5.83 -41.47
C ILE A 194 -2.80 -5.88 -40.11
N LEU A 195 -3.00 -4.73 -39.46
CA LEU A 195 -3.54 -4.62 -38.11
C LEU A 195 -4.56 -3.48 -38.05
N ASN A 196 -5.59 -3.66 -37.21
CA ASN A 196 -6.60 -2.63 -37.00
C ASN A 196 -6.11 -1.62 -35.96
N PHE A 197 -5.97 -0.35 -36.37
CA PHE A 197 -5.62 0.80 -35.53
C PHE A 197 -6.75 1.84 -35.42
N ASP A 198 -8.00 1.45 -35.67
CA ASP A 198 -9.15 2.36 -35.72
C ASP A 198 -9.33 3.10 -34.39
N GLY A 199 -9.12 4.41 -34.42
CA GLY A 199 -9.19 5.26 -33.24
C GLY A 199 -8.07 5.01 -32.22
N ILE A 200 -6.92 4.49 -32.67
CA ILE A 200 -5.64 4.53 -31.94
C ILE A 200 -4.86 5.73 -32.46
N SER A 201 -4.42 6.62 -31.58
CA SER A 201 -3.58 7.77 -31.94
C SER A 201 -2.10 7.40 -31.85
N PHE A 202 -1.32 7.82 -32.85
CA PHE A 202 0.14 7.83 -32.78
C PHE A 202 0.60 9.21 -32.29
N PRO A 203 1.67 9.31 -31.47
CA PRO A 203 2.49 8.23 -30.91
C PRO A 203 1.72 7.35 -29.92
N MET A 204 1.87 6.02 -30.04
CA MET A 204 1.06 5.08 -29.25
C MET A 204 1.44 5.09 -27.77
N SER A 205 0.43 5.14 -26.91
CA SER A 205 0.56 5.11 -25.46
C SER A 205 0.04 3.78 -24.86
N LEU A 206 0.55 3.38 -23.69
CA LEU A 206 0.21 2.08 -23.08
C LEU A 206 -1.25 1.95 -22.64
N ASP A 207 -1.93 3.06 -22.36
CA ASP A 207 -3.35 3.11 -22.01
C ASP A 207 -4.28 2.75 -23.20
N GLN A 208 -3.81 2.93 -24.44
CA GLN A 208 -4.55 2.56 -25.65
C GLN A 208 -4.40 1.07 -26.01
N LEU A 209 -3.46 0.36 -25.37
CA LEU A 209 -3.15 -1.04 -25.66
C LEU A 209 -4.34 -1.99 -25.47
N PRO A 210 -5.19 -1.90 -24.41
CA PRO A 210 -6.35 -2.77 -24.26
C PRO A 210 -7.36 -2.63 -25.42
N LYS A 211 -7.58 -1.40 -25.91
CA LYS A 211 -8.45 -1.15 -27.06
C LYS A 211 -7.88 -1.79 -28.32
N PHE A 212 -6.59 -1.58 -28.58
CA PHE A 212 -5.89 -2.19 -29.72
C PHE A 212 -5.95 -3.73 -29.69
N LEU A 213 -5.71 -4.36 -28.54
CA LEU A 213 -5.78 -5.81 -28.38
C LEU A 213 -7.21 -6.35 -28.56
N LYS A 214 -8.24 -5.58 -28.20
CA LYS A 214 -9.65 -5.93 -28.44
C LYS A 214 -10.00 -5.91 -29.94
N GLN A 215 -9.43 -4.96 -30.69
CA GLN A 215 -9.62 -4.84 -32.15
C GLN A 215 -8.86 -5.92 -32.94
N ASN A 216 -7.80 -6.49 -32.34
CA ASN A 216 -6.96 -7.51 -32.95
C ASN A 216 -7.04 -8.82 -32.12
N PRO A 217 -8.17 -9.55 -32.16
CA PRO A 217 -8.47 -10.63 -31.22
C PRO A 217 -7.54 -11.84 -31.33
N ASN A 218 -6.79 -12.01 -32.42
CA ASN A 218 -5.83 -13.11 -32.57
C ASN A 218 -4.43 -12.77 -32.04
N LEU A 219 -4.19 -11.52 -31.64
CA LEU A 219 -2.90 -11.01 -31.19
C LEU A 219 -2.85 -10.91 -29.66
N SER A 220 -1.72 -11.26 -29.06
CA SER A 220 -1.39 -10.91 -27.67
C SER A 220 0.02 -10.39 -27.55
N ILE A 221 0.25 -9.45 -26.63
CA ILE A 221 1.50 -8.68 -26.55
C ILE A 221 2.03 -8.65 -25.12
N ASN A 222 3.34 -8.85 -24.96
CA ASN A 222 4.08 -8.43 -23.77
C ASN A 222 4.97 -7.24 -24.13
N ILE A 223 5.06 -6.27 -23.22
CA ILE A 223 5.93 -5.10 -23.36
C ILE A 223 6.96 -5.12 -22.23
N TYR A 224 8.22 -5.00 -22.60
CA TYR A 224 9.35 -4.92 -21.70
C TYR A 224 10.00 -3.53 -21.78
N GLY A 225 10.59 -3.07 -20.69
CA GLY A 225 11.42 -1.88 -20.61
C GLY A 225 12.87 -2.21 -20.27
N LEU A 226 13.71 -1.18 -20.30
CA LEU A 226 15.10 -1.25 -19.85
C LEU A 226 15.29 -0.35 -18.63
N ILE A 227 15.95 -0.87 -17.61
CA ILE A 227 16.48 -0.12 -16.47
C ILE A 227 18.00 -0.12 -16.60
N ARG A 228 18.64 1.05 -16.58
CA ARG A 228 20.09 1.16 -16.68
C ARG A 228 20.69 0.99 -15.29
N LYS A 229 21.44 -0.09 -15.06
CA LYS A 229 22.05 -0.41 -13.76
C LYS A 229 23.36 0.31 -13.51
N THR A 230 24.16 0.46 -14.55
CA THR A 230 25.45 1.15 -14.54
C THR A 230 25.67 1.82 -15.89
N LYS A 231 26.80 2.52 -16.08
CA LYS A 231 27.15 3.13 -17.37
C LYS A 231 27.06 2.14 -18.54
N SER A 232 27.33 0.85 -18.32
CA SER A 232 27.39 -0.20 -19.36
C SER A 232 26.52 -1.43 -19.07
N ASP A 233 25.52 -1.34 -18.17
CA ASP A 233 24.64 -2.46 -17.86
C ASP A 233 23.17 -2.05 -17.90
N TYR A 234 22.36 -2.84 -18.61
CA TYR A 234 20.93 -2.64 -18.79
C TYR A 234 20.17 -3.91 -18.41
N ALA A 235 19.20 -3.77 -17.53
CA ALA A 235 18.30 -4.82 -17.11
C ALA A 235 16.92 -4.67 -17.78
N THR A 236 16.50 -5.72 -18.48
CA THR A 236 15.17 -5.85 -19.06
C THR A 236 14.17 -6.22 -17.96
N VAL A 237 13.04 -5.53 -17.95
CA VAL A 237 11.94 -5.72 -16.99
C VAL A 237 10.59 -5.73 -17.71
N PRO A 238 9.61 -6.54 -17.26
CA PRO A 238 8.27 -6.49 -17.81
C PRO A 238 7.56 -5.19 -17.40
N ILE A 239 6.90 -4.53 -18.35
CA ILE A 239 6.06 -3.35 -18.14
C ILE A 239 4.59 -3.72 -18.27
N TYR A 240 4.25 -4.50 -19.31
CA TYR A 240 2.91 -5.01 -19.56
C TYR A 240 2.99 -6.48 -19.94
N LEU A 241 2.15 -7.30 -19.34
CA LEU A 241 2.10 -8.74 -19.58
C LEU A 241 0.66 -9.12 -19.91
N THR A 242 0.48 -9.86 -21.01
CA THR A 242 -0.84 -10.39 -21.37
C THR A 242 -1.24 -11.51 -20.41
N ASP A 243 -2.52 -11.55 -20.03
CA ASP A 243 -3.08 -12.64 -19.21
C ASP A 243 -3.21 -13.93 -20.03
N GLU A 244 -3.52 -13.81 -21.32
CA GLU A 244 -3.67 -14.94 -22.23
C GLU A 244 -2.72 -14.83 -23.42
N LYS A 245 -1.89 -15.86 -23.61
CA LYS A 245 -1.06 -16.01 -24.79
C LYS A 245 -1.91 -16.60 -25.92
N LYS A 246 -1.96 -15.90 -27.05
CA LYS A 246 -2.65 -16.35 -28.26
C LYS A 246 -1.63 -16.95 -29.23
N ALA A 247 -2.12 -17.54 -30.32
CA ALA A 247 -1.25 -18.12 -31.36
C ALA A 247 -0.26 -17.09 -31.92
N ASN A 248 -0.72 -15.86 -32.17
CA ASN A 248 0.15 -14.75 -32.55
C ASN A 248 0.53 -13.96 -31.30
N HIS A 249 1.61 -14.35 -30.65
CA HIS A 249 2.15 -13.66 -29.48
C HIS A 249 3.42 -12.87 -29.82
N VAL A 250 3.49 -11.60 -29.42
CA VAL A 250 4.62 -10.72 -29.72
C VAL A 250 5.21 -10.11 -28.45
N ASN A 251 6.54 -10.19 -28.32
CA ASN A 251 7.30 -9.51 -27.28
C ASN A 251 7.89 -8.21 -27.84
N VAL A 252 7.56 -7.08 -27.23
CA VAL A 252 7.99 -5.74 -27.66
C VAL A 252 8.88 -5.13 -26.59
N LEU A 253 9.96 -4.45 -26.99
CA LEU A 253 10.84 -3.68 -26.13
C LEU A 253 10.51 -2.20 -26.30
N MET A 254 10.16 -1.52 -25.21
CA MET A 254 10.04 -0.08 -25.13
C MET A 254 11.37 0.50 -24.63
N ILE A 255 11.98 1.35 -25.45
CA ILE A 255 13.20 2.07 -25.11
C ILE A 255 12.92 3.56 -24.95
N GLN A 256 13.79 4.26 -24.24
CA GLN A 256 13.69 5.70 -23.98
C GLN A 256 14.97 6.41 -24.42
N GLN A 257 14.86 7.69 -24.75
CA GLN A 257 15.97 8.49 -25.26
C GLN A 257 17.09 8.64 -24.22
N ASN A 258 16.73 8.94 -22.97
CA ASN A 258 17.67 9.13 -21.87
C ASN A 258 17.38 8.11 -20.77
N TYR A 259 18.44 7.45 -20.27
CA TYR A 259 18.36 6.48 -19.17
C TYR A 259 19.11 6.98 -17.95
N GLU A 260 18.39 7.16 -16.85
CA GLU A 260 18.95 7.37 -15.52
C GLU A 260 19.56 6.05 -14.99
N ILE A 261 20.67 6.15 -14.25
CA ILE A 261 21.38 4.99 -13.71
C ILE A 261 20.77 4.62 -12.34
N GLU A 262 20.25 3.40 -12.23
CA GLU A 262 19.60 2.84 -11.03
C GLU A 262 20.52 2.86 -9.81
N LYS A 263 21.84 2.68 -9.99
CA LYS A 263 22.79 2.83 -8.88
C LYS A 263 22.87 4.26 -8.36
N ASP A 264 22.69 5.30 -9.16
CA ASP A 264 22.72 6.67 -8.67
C ASP A 264 21.44 7.05 -7.90
N ILE A 265 20.42 6.19 -7.97
CA ILE A 265 19.22 6.22 -7.12
C ILE A 265 19.54 5.68 -5.70
N GLU A 266 20.47 4.71 -5.58
CA GLU A 266 20.95 4.11 -4.31
C GLU A 266 22.27 4.70 -3.77
N SER A 267 23.15 5.23 -4.63
CA SER A 267 24.38 5.97 -4.30
C SER A 267 24.29 7.37 -4.88
N ASN A 268 23.92 8.31 -4.01
CA ASN A 268 23.75 9.74 -4.27
C ASN A 268 25.04 10.42 -4.78
N ASP A 269 25.34 10.40 -6.08
CA ASP A 269 26.36 11.28 -6.67
C ASP A 269 26.12 11.43 -8.18
N THR A 270 25.16 12.26 -8.58
CA THR A 270 25.28 13.07 -9.79
C THR A 270 24.23 14.17 -9.78
N VAL A 271 24.73 15.39 -9.59
CA VAL A 271 24.03 16.65 -9.80
C VAL A 271 23.71 16.76 -11.29
N LEU A 272 22.43 16.90 -11.64
CA LEU A 272 22.04 17.57 -12.87
C LEU A 272 21.61 18.99 -12.49
N ASN A 273 22.36 19.96 -13.00
CA ASN A 273 22.01 21.37 -12.94
C ASN A 273 20.67 21.55 -13.67
N ASN A 274 19.61 21.83 -12.91
CA ASN A 274 18.29 22.13 -13.46
C ASN A 274 18.25 23.61 -13.89
N ASP A 275 18.65 23.87 -15.13
CA ASP A 275 18.32 25.12 -15.85
C ASP A 275 17.80 24.85 -17.28
N GLU A 276 17.52 23.59 -17.63
CA GLU A 276 16.91 23.25 -18.92
C GLU A 276 15.45 22.80 -18.73
N VAL A 277 14.59 23.43 -19.52
CA VAL A 277 13.14 23.23 -19.62
C VAL A 277 12.79 21.74 -19.69
N ASP A 278 11.73 21.33 -18.96
CA ASP A 278 11.18 19.97 -18.88
C ASP A 278 10.83 19.40 -20.27
N GLU A 279 11.84 18.88 -21.00
CA GLU A 279 11.65 18.18 -22.27
C GLU A 279 11.04 16.80 -21.98
N SER A 280 9.83 16.57 -22.47
CA SER A 280 9.12 15.30 -22.34
C SER A 280 9.98 14.13 -22.85
N VAL A 281 10.26 13.15 -21.99
CA VAL A 281 11.03 11.94 -22.33
C VAL A 281 10.37 11.20 -23.50
N ARG A 282 11.12 11.01 -24.59
CA ARG A 282 10.65 10.29 -25.80
C ARG A 282 10.89 8.79 -25.67
N PHE A 283 9.91 8.00 -26.10
CA PHE A 283 9.98 6.54 -26.13
C PHE A 283 10.01 6.00 -27.57
N HIS A 284 10.36 4.72 -27.72
CA HIS A 284 10.36 4.02 -29.02
C HIS A 284 10.13 2.52 -28.82
N PHE A 285 9.34 1.90 -29.68
CA PHE A 285 9.05 0.47 -29.63
C PHE A 285 9.90 -0.31 -30.63
N CYS A 286 10.47 -1.42 -30.18
CA CYS A 286 11.26 -2.36 -30.96
C CYS A 286 10.74 -3.79 -30.79
N TRP A 287 10.94 -4.65 -31.78
CA TRP A 287 10.56 -6.05 -31.66
C TRP A 287 11.65 -6.88 -30.97
N ILE A 288 11.28 -7.67 -29.95
CA ILE A 288 12.14 -8.67 -29.34
C ILE A 288 12.00 -9.98 -30.09
N LYS A 289 12.92 -10.25 -31.01
CA LYS A 289 12.94 -11.52 -31.76
C LYS A 289 13.42 -12.72 -30.94
N ASP A 290 14.23 -12.47 -29.90
CA ASP A 290 14.83 -13.53 -29.08
C ASP A 290 14.96 -13.05 -27.63
N LEU A 291 13.89 -13.29 -26.84
CA LEU A 291 13.82 -12.85 -25.46
C LEU A 291 14.93 -13.48 -24.60
N LEU A 292 15.21 -14.77 -24.80
CA LEU A 292 16.25 -15.47 -24.06
C LEU A 292 17.60 -14.79 -24.28
N ARG A 293 17.95 -14.49 -25.53
CA ARG A 293 19.23 -13.84 -25.83
C ARG A 293 19.33 -12.41 -25.32
N LEU A 294 18.21 -11.68 -25.26
CA LEU A 294 18.16 -10.34 -24.68
C LEU A 294 18.49 -10.35 -23.18
N VAL A 295 17.95 -11.32 -22.45
CA VAL A 295 18.00 -11.31 -20.98
C VAL A 295 19.03 -12.28 -20.38
N ARG A 296 19.60 -13.18 -21.18
CA ARG A 296 20.54 -14.22 -20.73
C ARG A 296 21.66 -13.69 -19.83
N SER A 297 22.33 -12.63 -20.27
CA SER A 297 23.46 -12.03 -19.54
C SER A 297 23.08 -11.51 -18.15
N GLN A 298 21.78 -11.24 -17.92
CA GLN A 298 21.23 -10.78 -16.65
C GLN A 298 20.94 -11.95 -15.70
N LEU A 299 20.81 -13.17 -16.24
CA LEU A 299 20.40 -14.35 -15.50
C LEU A 299 21.58 -15.27 -15.19
N THR A 300 22.48 -15.48 -16.16
CA THR A 300 23.61 -16.39 -15.99
C THR A 300 24.75 -16.12 -16.97
N LYS A 301 25.97 -16.45 -16.53
CA LYS A 301 27.18 -16.48 -17.39
C LYS A 301 27.35 -17.81 -18.13
N ASN A 302 26.53 -18.81 -17.82
CA ASN A 302 26.61 -20.14 -18.43
C ASN A 302 26.15 -20.10 -19.90
N CYS A 303 26.68 -20.98 -20.75
CA CYS A 303 26.37 -21.13 -22.18
C CYS A 303 25.41 -22.29 -22.51
N ARG A 304 24.92 -23.04 -21.51
CA ARG A 304 23.96 -24.17 -21.70
C ARG A 304 22.62 -23.73 -22.33
N LYS A 305 21.88 -24.66 -22.94
CA LYS A 305 20.51 -24.40 -23.42
C LYS A 305 19.60 -24.11 -22.22
N LEU A 306 18.84 -23.03 -22.29
CA LEU A 306 17.94 -22.57 -21.23
C LEU A 306 16.56 -22.29 -21.83
N HIS A 307 15.54 -22.46 -21.01
CA HIS A 307 14.16 -22.08 -21.29
C HIS A 307 13.79 -20.94 -20.36
N ILE A 308 13.05 -19.94 -20.82
CA ILE A 308 12.71 -18.76 -20.00
C ILE A 308 11.20 -18.59 -19.91
N CYS A 309 10.72 -18.30 -18.70
CA CYS A 309 9.37 -17.81 -18.49
C CYS A 309 9.33 -16.32 -18.85
N ASP A 310 8.53 -15.95 -19.84
CA ASP A 310 8.42 -14.56 -20.32
C ASP A 310 7.71 -13.63 -19.32
N ARG A 311 6.99 -14.17 -18.33
CA ARG A 311 6.34 -13.43 -17.25
C ARG A 311 7.31 -13.05 -16.12
N CYS A 312 7.88 -14.05 -15.43
CA CYS A 312 8.78 -13.80 -14.30
C CYS A 312 10.25 -13.56 -14.71
N LEU A 313 10.61 -13.85 -15.96
CA LEU A 313 11.98 -13.84 -16.50
C LEU A 313 12.94 -14.82 -15.81
N HIS A 314 12.43 -15.85 -15.12
CA HIS A 314 13.22 -16.94 -14.56
C HIS A 314 13.55 -18.00 -15.63
N TYR A 315 14.67 -18.71 -15.46
CA TYR A 315 15.12 -19.72 -16.43
C TYR A 315 15.07 -21.15 -15.87
N PHE A 316 14.85 -22.10 -16.78
CA PHE A 316 14.73 -23.52 -16.50
C PHE A 316 15.62 -24.33 -17.45
N ASN A 317 16.11 -25.47 -16.97
CA ASN A 317 16.96 -26.37 -17.76
C ASN A 317 16.14 -27.37 -18.61
N SER A 318 14.82 -27.45 -18.41
CA SER A 318 13.89 -28.31 -19.15
C SER A 318 12.63 -27.54 -19.52
N ILE A 319 12.06 -27.86 -20.68
CA ILE A 319 10.79 -27.30 -21.14
C ILE A 319 9.61 -27.77 -20.29
N ASP A 320 9.65 -28.99 -19.76
CA ASP A 320 8.55 -29.53 -18.95
C ASP A 320 8.45 -28.81 -17.61
N LYS A 321 9.60 -28.48 -17.00
CA LYS A 321 9.64 -27.64 -15.79
C LYS A 321 9.08 -26.24 -16.05
N LEU A 322 9.43 -25.64 -17.19
CA LEU A 322 8.86 -24.34 -17.57
C LEU A 322 7.34 -24.42 -17.71
N ARG A 323 6.80 -25.45 -18.36
CA ARG A 323 5.34 -25.61 -18.53
C ARG A 323 4.60 -25.71 -17.21
N VAL A 324 5.13 -26.48 -16.26
CA VAL A 324 4.55 -26.59 -14.90
C VAL A 324 4.61 -25.23 -14.19
N HIS A 325 5.76 -24.56 -14.22
CA HIS A 325 5.92 -23.22 -13.66
C HIS A 325 4.95 -22.19 -14.24
N GLU A 326 4.73 -22.20 -15.57
CA GLU A 326 3.86 -21.24 -16.26
C GLU A 326 2.41 -21.28 -15.75
N LEU A 327 1.92 -22.44 -15.29
CA LEU A 327 0.58 -22.59 -14.72
C LEU A 327 0.43 -21.77 -13.43
N ASP A 328 1.34 -21.94 -12.48
CA ASP A 328 1.29 -21.23 -11.20
C ASP A 328 1.72 -19.77 -11.34
N CYS A 329 2.75 -19.50 -12.16
CA CYS A 329 3.26 -18.15 -12.41
C CYS A 329 2.20 -17.25 -13.08
N LYS A 330 1.37 -17.80 -13.98
CA LYS A 330 0.26 -17.05 -14.57
C LYS A 330 -0.80 -16.64 -13.53
N LEU A 331 -1.08 -17.50 -12.55
CA LEU A 331 -2.13 -17.28 -11.55
C LEU A 331 -1.68 -16.30 -10.45
N VAL A 332 -0.47 -16.49 -9.94
CA VAL A 332 0.00 -15.81 -8.72
C VAL A 332 0.86 -14.60 -9.06
N ASN A 333 1.72 -14.70 -10.07
CA ASN A 333 2.76 -13.70 -10.30
C ASN A 333 2.38 -12.65 -11.35
N LYS A 334 2.58 -11.39 -11.00
CA LYS A 334 2.27 -10.22 -11.85
C LYS A 334 3.51 -9.43 -12.27
N CYS A 335 4.70 -9.78 -11.77
CA CYS A 335 5.91 -9.00 -11.99
C CYS A 335 7.14 -9.89 -12.18
N LYS A 336 8.29 -9.27 -12.41
CA LYS A 336 9.57 -9.97 -12.42
C LYS A 336 9.93 -10.41 -11.00
N ILE A 337 10.33 -11.67 -10.85
CA ILE A 337 10.76 -12.22 -9.56
C ILE A 337 12.29 -12.18 -9.49
N ASN A 338 12.84 -11.57 -8.44
CA ASN A 338 14.26 -11.61 -8.12
C ASN A 338 14.48 -12.54 -6.92
N MET A 339 14.97 -13.76 -7.17
CA MET A 339 15.25 -14.71 -6.11
C MET A 339 16.55 -14.37 -5.35
N PRO A 340 16.60 -14.62 -4.03
CA PRO A 340 17.84 -14.51 -3.27
C PRO A 340 18.87 -15.55 -3.73
N LYS A 341 20.15 -15.32 -3.43
CA LYS A 341 21.23 -16.25 -3.78
C LYS A 341 21.14 -17.53 -2.93
N PRO A 342 21.58 -18.70 -3.43
CA PRO A 342 21.74 -19.92 -2.62
C PRO A 342 22.51 -19.65 -1.32
N GLY A 343 21.96 -20.12 -0.19
CA GLY A 343 22.53 -19.90 1.14
C GLY A 343 22.20 -18.55 1.78
N SER A 344 21.36 -17.72 1.15
CA SER A 344 20.90 -16.46 1.77
C SER A 344 20.05 -16.75 3.00
N ARG A 345 20.33 -16.01 4.07
CA ARG A 345 19.63 -16.14 5.35
C ARG A 345 19.20 -14.79 5.88
N VAL A 346 18.05 -14.75 6.55
CA VAL A 346 17.60 -13.61 7.36
C VAL A 346 17.97 -13.88 8.80
N TYR A 347 18.69 -12.95 9.39
CA TYR A 347 19.10 -12.95 10.80
C TYR A 347 19.39 -11.52 11.24
N PHE A 348 19.49 -11.30 12.54
CA PHE A 348 19.80 -9.98 13.08
C PHE A 348 21.24 -9.57 12.71
N LYS A 349 21.38 -8.45 12.00
CA LYS A 349 22.67 -7.90 11.56
C LYS A 349 22.81 -6.39 11.82
N ASN A 350 21.70 -5.71 12.10
CA ASN A 350 21.63 -4.26 12.20
C ASN A 350 21.87 -3.83 13.66
N HIS A 351 23.11 -4.03 14.12
CA HIS A 351 23.49 -3.72 15.50
C HIS A 351 23.38 -2.23 15.81
N GLU A 352 23.42 -1.35 14.81
CA GLU A 352 23.20 0.10 14.96
C GLU A 352 21.88 0.44 15.66
N PHE A 353 20.84 -0.40 15.54
CA PHE A 353 19.55 -0.19 16.21
C PHE A 353 19.57 -0.47 17.71
N LYS A 354 20.66 -1.06 18.23
CA LYS A 354 20.91 -1.18 19.68
C LYS A 354 21.41 0.13 20.30
N GLN A 355 21.83 1.09 19.48
CA GLN A 355 22.14 2.44 19.94
C GLN A 355 20.86 3.17 20.38
N THR A 356 21.05 4.30 21.06
CA THR A 356 19.97 5.23 21.40
C THR A 356 20.05 6.42 20.44
N SER A 357 18.96 6.72 19.72
CA SER A 357 18.87 7.95 18.92
C SER A 357 19.18 9.19 19.79
N PRO A 358 20.21 9.99 19.46
CA PRO A 358 20.68 11.08 20.31
C PRO A 358 19.71 12.26 20.32
N PHE A 359 19.07 12.52 19.18
CA PHE A 359 18.11 13.60 18.96
C PHE A 359 16.81 13.04 18.43
N ILE A 360 15.69 13.58 18.89
CA ILE A 360 14.33 13.25 18.44
C ILE A 360 13.53 14.54 18.42
N VAL A 361 12.70 14.73 17.39
CA VAL A 361 11.78 15.86 17.34
C VAL A 361 10.36 15.34 17.47
N TYR A 362 9.57 15.91 18.36
CA TYR A 362 8.12 15.67 18.46
C TYR A 362 7.41 16.90 17.98
N CYS A 363 6.41 16.75 17.11
CA CYS A 363 5.72 17.87 16.47
C CYS A 363 4.22 17.64 16.46
N ASP A 364 3.50 18.75 16.40
CA ASP A 364 2.07 18.78 16.09
C ASP A 364 1.72 20.11 15.42
N LEU A 365 0.59 20.15 14.73
CA LEU A 365 0.09 21.37 14.08
C LEU A 365 -1.41 21.54 14.33
N GLU A 366 -1.84 22.79 14.27
CA GLU A 366 -3.26 23.13 14.34
C GLU A 366 -3.69 23.91 13.11
N CYS A 367 -4.96 23.73 12.75
CA CYS A 367 -5.55 24.35 11.58
C CYS A 367 -6.77 25.19 11.95
N LEU A 368 -6.96 26.29 11.22
CA LEU A 368 -8.25 26.95 11.12
C LEU A 368 -9.19 26.09 10.28
N VAL A 369 -10.40 25.88 10.80
CA VAL A 369 -11.41 25.00 10.21
C VAL A 369 -12.49 25.84 9.55
N LYS A 370 -12.29 26.17 8.27
CA LYS A 370 -13.19 27.02 7.48
C LYS A 370 -14.30 26.19 6.83
N ASP A 371 -15.51 26.73 6.84
CA ASP A 371 -16.60 26.18 6.02
C ASP A 371 -16.23 26.28 4.54
N PHE A 372 -16.42 25.19 3.81
CA PHE A 372 -16.19 25.15 2.37
C PHE A 372 -17.39 25.81 1.66
N GLN A 373 -17.15 26.88 0.88
CA GLN A 373 -18.21 27.69 0.26
C GLN A 373 -18.51 27.35 -1.21
N ASP A 374 -17.83 26.39 -1.83
CA ASP A 374 -18.17 25.97 -3.19
C ASP A 374 -19.43 25.10 -3.23
N ASP A 375 -20.18 25.20 -4.33
CA ASP A 375 -21.40 24.44 -4.61
C ASP A 375 -21.23 22.96 -4.23
N GLU A 376 -22.08 22.50 -3.30
CA GLU A 376 -22.08 21.16 -2.76
C GLU A 376 -22.06 20.08 -3.85
N THR A 377 -20.90 19.46 -4.12
CA THR A 377 -20.89 18.19 -4.87
C THR A 377 -21.31 17.08 -3.91
N GLN A 378 -22.57 16.66 -4.03
CA GLN A 378 -23.31 15.83 -3.07
C GLN A 378 -22.70 14.44 -2.66
N ASN A 379 -21.54 14.01 -3.16
CA ASN A 379 -20.93 12.69 -2.85
C ASN A 379 -19.57 12.73 -2.14
N THR A 380 -18.90 13.89 -2.10
CA THR A 380 -17.82 14.12 -1.15
C THR A 380 -18.08 15.49 -0.62
N VAL A 381 -18.73 15.54 0.54
CA VAL A 381 -18.87 16.81 1.25
C VAL A 381 -17.45 17.17 1.66
N LYS A 382 -16.76 18.01 0.88
CA LYS A 382 -15.61 18.77 1.36
C LYS A 382 -16.19 19.65 2.45
N TYR A 383 -16.23 19.09 3.64
CA TYR A 383 -17.02 19.62 4.73
C TYR A 383 -16.31 20.84 5.32
N LYS A 384 -14.96 20.81 5.33
CA LYS A 384 -14.11 21.90 5.80
C LYS A 384 -12.84 22.03 4.98
N GLN A 385 -12.39 23.28 4.85
CA GLN A 385 -11.03 23.61 4.46
C GLN A 385 -10.19 23.79 5.74
N HIS A 386 -9.03 23.15 5.78
CA HIS A 386 -8.11 23.18 6.91
C HIS A 386 -6.88 23.97 6.49
N ASP A 387 -6.70 25.15 7.07
CA ASP A 387 -5.54 26.00 6.81
C ASP A 387 -4.65 25.99 8.06
N VAL A 388 -3.40 25.56 7.94
CA VAL A 388 -2.49 25.50 9.09
C VAL A 388 -2.29 26.89 9.67
N CYS A 389 -2.52 27.04 10.97
CA CYS A 389 -2.40 28.31 11.68
C CYS A 389 -1.27 28.31 12.71
N SER A 390 -0.88 27.15 13.22
CA SER A 390 0.23 27.04 14.16
C SER A 390 0.90 25.68 14.06
N ILE A 391 2.20 25.67 14.34
CA ILE A 391 3.00 24.45 14.44
C ILE A 391 3.93 24.59 15.64
N ALA A 392 4.14 23.48 16.34
CA ALA A 392 5.04 23.42 17.47
C ALA A 392 5.89 22.17 17.40
N TYR A 393 7.10 22.27 17.96
CA TYR A 393 7.97 21.12 18.11
C TYR A 393 8.72 21.14 19.44
N TYR A 394 9.03 19.95 19.94
CA TYR A 394 9.97 19.71 21.01
C TYR A 394 11.15 18.90 20.49
N LEU A 395 12.34 19.51 20.46
CA LEU A 395 13.59 18.81 20.23
C LEU A 395 14.04 18.20 21.55
N HIS A 396 14.17 16.88 21.60
CA HIS A 396 14.66 16.14 22.74
C HIS A 396 16.09 15.63 22.47
N CYS A 397 17.02 15.97 23.37
CA CYS A 397 18.37 15.41 23.39
C CYS A 397 18.51 14.42 24.55
N THR A 398 19.01 13.21 24.27
CA THR A 398 19.05 12.12 25.26
C THR A 398 20.27 12.17 26.19
N PHE A 399 21.30 12.95 25.84
CA PHE A 399 22.57 12.96 26.57
C PHE A 399 22.88 14.32 27.22
N ASP A 400 22.30 15.40 26.73
CA ASP A 400 22.43 16.75 27.28
C ASP A 400 21.10 17.49 27.18
N ASN A 401 20.41 17.63 28.31
CA ASN A 401 19.08 18.26 28.34
C ASN A 401 19.12 19.76 28.05
N SER A 402 20.30 20.42 28.09
CA SER A 402 20.42 21.84 27.72
C SER A 402 20.19 22.09 26.23
N LEU A 403 20.37 21.05 25.40
CA LEU A 403 20.07 21.08 23.97
C LEU A 403 18.60 20.81 23.67
N SER A 404 17.83 20.31 24.64
CA SER A 404 16.40 20.11 24.48
C SER A 404 15.68 21.45 24.48
N ARG A 405 14.78 21.69 23.52
CA ARG A 405 14.04 22.95 23.44
C ARG A 405 12.65 22.78 22.85
N PHE A 406 11.69 23.53 23.41
CA PHE A 406 10.37 23.73 22.84
C PHE A 406 10.33 25.03 22.01
N ARG A 407 9.65 24.97 20.87
CA ARG A 407 9.34 26.13 20.02
C ARG A 407 7.93 25.99 19.45
N LEU A 408 7.25 27.13 19.33
CA LEU A 408 5.90 27.23 18.78
C LEU A 408 5.81 28.51 17.96
N GLN A 409 5.19 28.41 16.79
CA GLN A 409 4.87 29.56 15.96
C GLN A 409 3.41 29.49 15.52
N ARG A 410 2.66 30.54 15.83
CA ARG A 410 1.35 30.82 15.24
C ARG A 410 1.50 31.89 14.15
N GLY A 411 0.88 31.66 13.00
CA GLY A 411 0.89 32.57 11.86
C GLY A 411 0.72 31.85 10.52
N GLU A 412 0.40 32.61 9.46
CA GLU A 412 0.23 32.06 8.11
C GLU A 412 1.52 31.46 7.53
N GLN A 413 2.67 31.93 7.99
CA GLN A 413 4.00 31.46 7.58
C GLN A 413 4.57 30.40 8.53
N CYS A 414 3.74 29.75 9.34
CA CYS A 414 4.20 28.79 10.35
C CYS A 414 4.92 27.58 9.73
N ILE A 415 4.46 27.08 8.57
CA ILE A 415 5.14 25.97 7.88
C ILE A 415 6.52 26.42 7.34
N ASN A 416 6.60 27.61 6.74
CA ASN A 416 7.88 28.17 6.27
C ASN A 416 8.85 28.38 7.44
N TRP A 417 8.37 28.92 8.56
CA TRP A 417 9.15 28.99 9.79
C TRP A 417 9.66 27.61 10.22
N PHE A 418 8.79 26.59 10.23
CA PHE A 418 9.20 25.23 10.58
C PHE A 418 10.26 24.66 9.63
N THR A 419 10.18 24.96 8.33
CA THR A 419 11.23 24.55 7.38
C THR A 419 12.58 25.21 7.69
N SER A 420 12.60 26.50 8.04
CA SER A 420 13.82 27.21 8.45
C SER A 420 14.36 26.68 9.78
N GLU A 421 13.49 26.30 10.72
CA GLU A 421 13.91 25.67 11.98
C GLU A 421 14.58 24.31 11.73
N LEU A 422 14.10 23.50 10.78
CA LEU A 422 14.75 22.24 10.41
C LEU A 422 16.16 22.48 9.84
N GLU A 423 16.35 23.51 9.02
CA GLU A 423 17.67 23.92 8.54
C GLU A 423 18.60 24.33 9.71
N GLU A 424 18.11 25.18 10.61
CA GLU A 424 18.87 25.60 11.80
C GLU A 424 19.25 24.39 12.68
N ILE A 425 18.31 23.50 12.95
CA ILE A 425 18.53 22.26 13.71
C ILE A 425 19.61 21.42 13.02
N SER A 426 19.54 21.23 11.70
CA SER A 426 20.54 20.44 10.98
C SER A 426 21.95 21.05 11.06
N ASN A 427 22.05 22.37 10.91
CA ASN A 427 23.32 23.10 10.95
C ASN A 427 23.95 23.07 12.34
N ASN A 428 23.13 23.17 13.40
CA ASN A 428 23.59 23.15 14.78
C ASN A 428 23.94 21.74 15.26
N LEU A 429 23.19 20.72 14.83
CA LEU A 429 23.34 19.36 15.35
C LEU A 429 24.36 18.52 14.58
N GLN A 430 24.66 18.83 13.31
CA GLN A 430 25.63 18.06 12.50
C GLN A 430 27.00 17.93 13.17
N GLN A 431 27.44 18.94 13.92
CA GLN A 431 28.74 18.92 14.60
C GLN A 431 28.86 17.77 15.60
N TYR A 432 27.75 17.34 16.23
CA TYR A 432 27.72 16.23 17.17
C TYR A 432 27.79 14.86 16.48
N PHE A 433 27.35 14.79 15.22
CA PHE A 433 27.45 13.57 14.42
C PHE A 433 28.85 13.41 13.80
N ILE A 434 29.43 14.52 13.31
CA ILE A 434 30.71 14.52 12.58
C ILE A 434 31.92 14.46 13.54
N ASN A 435 31.81 15.06 14.73
CA ASN A 435 32.90 15.13 15.71
C ASN A 435 32.62 14.23 16.92
N PRO A 436 32.99 12.93 16.88
CA PRO A 436 32.77 12.03 17.99
C PRO A 436 33.62 12.45 19.20
N VAL A 437 32.97 12.52 20.38
CA VAL A 437 33.62 12.80 21.66
C VAL A 437 34.67 11.71 21.95
N GLN A 438 35.84 12.14 22.41
CA GLN A 438 36.91 11.22 22.80
C GLN A 438 36.50 10.37 24.00
N MET A 439 37.00 9.14 24.04
CA MET A 439 36.72 8.23 25.15
C MET A 439 37.31 8.78 26.45
N GLU A 440 36.50 8.76 27.51
CA GLU A 440 36.96 9.07 28.86
C GLU A 440 38.03 8.07 29.32
N GLN A 441 38.90 8.48 30.26
CA GLN A 441 39.85 7.54 30.85
C GLN A 441 39.08 6.46 31.63
N LEU A 442 39.39 5.18 31.35
CA LEU A 442 38.75 4.07 32.05
C LEU A 442 39.16 4.07 33.51
N SER A 443 38.20 3.84 34.40
CA SER A 443 38.49 3.53 35.80
C SER A 443 39.15 2.16 35.94
N ASP A 444 39.84 1.92 37.06
CA ASP A 444 40.50 0.62 37.32
C ASP A 444 39.52 -0.55 37.22
N LEU A 445 38.30 -0.37 37.73
CA LEU A 445 37.22 -1.38 37.63
C LEU A 445 36.81 -1.65 36.18
N GLN A 446 36.69 -0.62 35.34
CA GLN A 446 36.38 -0.78 33.92
C GLN A 446 37.53 -1.45 33.17
N MET A 447 38.76 -1.14 33.53
CA MET A 447 39.95 -1.73 32.93
C MET A 447 40.06 -3.23 33.27
N LEU A 448 39.80 -3.59 34.53
CA LEU A 448 39.67 -5.00 34.97
C LEU A 448 38.56 -5.72 34.22
N GLY A 449 37.38 -5.11 34.09
CA GLY A 449 36.25 -5.66 33.34
C GLY A 449 36.57 -5.87 31.86
N TYR A 450 37.25 -4.91 31.23
CA TYR A 450 37.72 -5.04 29.85
C TYR A 450 38.72 -6.20 29.68
N ASN A 451 39.68 -6.32 30.59
CA ASN A 451 40.68 -7.39 30.54
C ASN A 451 40.04 -8.77 30.74
N ALA A 452 39.12 -8.91 31.70
CA ALA A 452 38.42 -10.15 32.01
C ALA A 452 37.34 -10.55 30.98
N SER A 453 36.86 -9.61 30.16
CA SER A 453 35.80 -9.89 29.19
C SER A 453 36.22 -10.90 28.11
N THR A 454 35.38 -11.92 27.93
CA THR A 454 35.55 -13.01 26.96
C THR A 454 34.61 -12.91 25.76
N HIS A 455 33.59 -12.06 25.81
CA HIS A 455 32.58 -11.89 24.76
C HIS A 455 32.44 -10.41 24.37
N CYS A 456 32.12 -10.15 23.11
CA CYS A 456 31.82 -8.82 22.60
C CYS A 456 30.46 -8.35 23.09
N HIS A 457 30.36 -7.14 23.66
CA HIS A 457 29.08 -6.63 24.17
C HIS A 457 28.04 -6.28 23.06
N ILE A 458 28.45 -6.15 21.80
CA ILE A 458 27.58 -5.74 20.67
C ILE A 458 26.90 -6.94 20.02
N CYS A 459 27.71 -7.92 19.61
CA CYS A 459 27.23 -9.13 18.94
C CYS A 459 27.04 -10.30 19.90
N GLU A 460 27.53 -10.21 21.15
CA GLU A 460 27.45 -11.24 22.19
C GLU A 460 28.26 -12.52 21.89
N GLU A 461 29.07 -12.50 20.82
CA GLU A 461 29.93 -13.62 20.43
C GLU A 461 31.30 -13.59 21.14
N PRO A 462 31.95 -14.76 21.35
CA PRO A 462 33.24 -14.84 22.02
C PRO A 462 34.38 -14.18 21.23
N PHE A 463 35.43 -13.76 21.95
CA PHE A 463 36.70 -13.36 21.34
C PHE A 463 37.52 -14.61 21.00
N LEU A 464 37.80 -14.80 19.71
CA LEU A 464 38.73 -15.82 19.23
C LEU A 464 40.14 -15.24 19.17
N GLU A 465 41.18 -16.08 19.17
CA GLU A 465 42.59 -15.65 19.13
C GLU A 465 42.93 -14.75 17.93
N THR A 466 42.21 -14.91 16.82
CA THR A 466 42.37 -14.11 15.60
C THR A 466 41.69 -12.74 15.66
N HIS A 467 40.85 -12.49 16.67
CA HIS A 467 40.07 -11.26 16.78
C HIS A 467 40.78 -10.20 17.63
N VAL A 468 40.86 -8.98 17.11
CA VAL A 468 41.35 -7.82 17.88
C VAL A 468 40.24 -7.32 18.81
N LYS A 469 40.48 -7.41 20.11
CA LYS A 469 39.63 -6.82 21.17
C LYS A 469 39.91 -5.33 21.26
N VAL A 470 38.87 -4.51 21.12
CA VAL A 470 38.94 -3.04 21.23
C VAL A 470 37.92 -2.51 22.24
N ARG A 471 38.08 -1.26 22.65
CA ARG A 471 37.20 -0.55 23.58
C ARG A 471 36.16 0.25 22.80
N ASP A 472 34.88 0.02 23.08
CA ASP A 472 33.77 0.81 22.56
C ASP A 472 33.35 1.88 23.56
N HIS A 473 32.98 3.04 23.05
CA HIS A 473 32.50 4.16 23.85
C HIS A 473 31.37 4.91 23.14
N CYS A 474 30.63 5.68 23.92
CA CYS A 474 29.60 6.56 23.39
C CYS A 474 30.23 7.77 22.72
N HIS A 475 30.00 7.96 21.41
CA HIS A 475 30.50 9.13 20.67
C HIS A 475 29.88 10.46 21.09
N PHE A 476 28.81 10.47 21.90
CA PHE A 476 28.17 11.70 22.39
C PHE A 476 28.56 12.04 23.83
N THR A 477 28.92 11.05 24.66
CA THR A 477 29.25 11.27 26.08
C THR A 477 30.68 10.88 26.47
N GLY A 478 31.45 10.24 25.59
CA GLY A 478 32.79 9.73 25.89
C GLY A 478 32.81 8.46 26.76
N ARG A 479 31.68 8.08 27.37
CA ARG A 479 31.60 6.97 28.33
C ARG A 479 31.88 5.62 27.69
N PHE A 480 32.74 4.84 28.34
CA PHE A 480 33.04 3.45 27.98
C PHE A 480 31.80 2.56 28.10
N ARG A 481 31.55 1.72 27.07
CA ARG A 481 30.39 0.81 27.00
C ARG A 481 30.77 -0.65 27.20
N GLY A 482 31.91 -1.06 26.65
CA GLY A 482 32.36 -2.44 26.78
C GLY A 482 33.47 -2.83 25.80
N SER A 483 33.94 -4.06 25.93
CA SER A 483 34.85 -4.66 24.96
C SER A 483 34.08 -5.12 23.73
N THR A 484 34.72 -5.03 22.56
CA THR A 484 34.09 -5.42 21.31
C THR A 484 35.12 -5.90 20.28
N HIS A 485 34.66 -6.62 19.25
CA HIS A 485 35.50 -6.89 18.09
C HIS A 485 35.74 -5.59 17.34
N GLN A 486 36.94 -5.41 16.78
CA GLN A 486 37.26 -4.26 15.95
C GLN A 486 36.24 -4.04 14.82
N SER A 487 35.80 -5.12 14.16
CA SER A 487 34.80 -5.08 13.09
C SER A 487 33.42 -4.65 13.57
N CYS A 488 32.98 -5.14 14.75
CA CYS A 488 31.72 -4.74 15.37
C CYS A 488 31.75 -3.25 15.75
N ASN A 489 32.84 -2.79 16.35
CA ASN A 489 33.05 -1.38 16.72
C ASN A 489 32.88 -0.43 15.52
N LEU A 490 33.53 -0.76 14.40
CA LEU A 490 33.50 0.07 13.19
C LEU A 490 32.10 0.19 12.58
N ARG A 491 31.26 -0.83 12.75
CA ARG A 491 29.88 -0.86 12.25
C ARG A 491 28.87 -0.27 13.23
N TYR A 492 29.21 -0.20 14.52
CA TYR A 492 28.31 0.24 15.58
C TYR A 492 28.23 1.76 15.69
N LYS A 493 27.83 2.40 14.59
CA LYS A 493 27.67 3.85 14.49
C LYS A 493 26.22 4.24 14.56
N VAL A 494 25.94 5.35 15.22
CA VAL A 494 24.61 5.96 15.23
C VAL A 494 24.33 6.52 13.82
N PRO A 495 23.18 6.20 13.20
CA PRO A 495 22.80 6.80 11.93
C PRO A 495 22.68 8.32 12.06
N HIS A 496 23.11 9.06 11.04
CA HIS A 496 22.96 10.53 10.98
C HIS A 496 21.52 10.89 10.57
N MET A 497 20.56 10.40 11.34
CA MET A 497 19.13 10.51 11.08
C MET A 497 18.41 10.96 12.34
N ILE A 498 17.63 12.04 12.23
CA ILE A 498 16.80 12.58 13.29
C ILE A 498 15.33 12.23 12.99
N PRO A 499 14.69 11.40 13.81
CA PRO A 499 13.28 11.09 13.65
C PRO A 499 12.41 12.27 14.12
N VAL A 500 11.42 12.61 13.30
CA VAL A 500 10.41 13.65 13.56
C VAL A 500 9.06 12.96 13.71
N PHE A 501 8.56 12.89 14.93
CA PHE A 501 7.32 12.21 15.27
C PHE A 501 6.14 13.17 15.28
N PHE A 502 5.11 12.82 14.52
CA PHE A 502 3.75 13.34 14.64
C PHE A 502 2.82 12.19 15.03
N HIS A 503 1.72 12.49 15.71
CA HIS A 503 0.72 11.49 16.05
C HIS A 503 -0.38 11.46 14.99
N ASN A 504 -0.53 10.33 14.26
CA ASN A 504 -1.41 10.18 13.10
C ASN A 504 -0.95 10.98 11.86
N PHE A 505 0.38 11.12 11.71
CA PHE A 505 1.04 11.81 10.60
C PHE A 505 0.53 11.41 9.21
N SER A 506 0.44 10.09 8.96
CA SER A 506 0.10 9.54 7.64
C SER A 506 -1.33 9.87 7.22
N GLY A 507 -2.18 10.23 8.19
CA GLY A 507 -3.60 10.46 8.00
C GLY A 507 -3.99 11.93 7.84
N TYR A 508 -3.14 12.86 8.30
CA TYR A 508 -3.50 14.27 8.39
C TYR A 508 -2.30 15.20 8.11
N ASP A 509 -1.34 15.33 9.02
CA ASP A 509 -0.30 16.38 8.99
C ASP A 509 0.59 16.32 7.75
N SER A 510 0.88 15.11 7.28
CA SER A 510 1.76 14.89 6.12
C SER A 510 1.29 15.63 4.87
N HIS A 511 -0.02 15.84 4.72
CA HIS A 511 -0.59 16.53 3.56
C HIS A 511 -0.26 18.03 3.52
N PHE A 512 -0.05 18.66 4.68
CA PHE A 512 0.26 20.08 4.77
C PHE A 512 1.75 20.37 4.61
N ILE A 513 2.60 19.49 5.13
CA ILE A 513 4.04 19.80 5.29
C ILE A 513 4.88 19.29 4.10
N ILE A 514 4.50 18.17 3.48
CA ILE A 514 5.38 17.47 2.53
C ILE A 514 5.79 18.33 1.32
N LYS A 515 4.86 19.13 0.80
CA LYS A 515 5.11 19.99 -0.36
C LYS A 515 6.09 21.10 0.00
N ASP A 516 5.86 21.77 1.12
CA ASP A 516 6.67 22.90 1.55
C ASP A 516 8.07 22.45 1.96
N ILE A 517 8.23 21.33 2.67
CA ILE A 517 9.56 20.75 2.96
C ILE A 517 10.30 20.33 1.68
N ALA A 518 9.57 19.79 0.69
CA ALA A 518 10.19 19.37 -0.57
C ALA A 518 10.65 20.56 -1.42
N GLN A 519 9.94 21.70 -1.36
CA GLN A 519 10.20 22.89 -2.17
C GLN A 519 11.11 23.92 -1.50
N ALA A 520 10.96 24.14 -0.20
CA ALA A 520 11.65 25.21 0.52
C ALA A 520 13.09 24.86 0.89
N ILE A 521 13.34 23.60 1.26
CA ILE A 521 14.67 23.14 1.68
C ILE A 521 15.34 22.45 0.48
N PRO A 522 16.58 22.79 0.09
CA PRO A 522 17.33 22.03 -0.91
C PRO A 522 17.62 20.59 -0.46
N GLY A 523 17.87 19.69 -1.42
CA GLY A 523 18.19 18.28 -1.13
C GLY A 523 17.06 17.28 -1.35
N LYS A 524 17.44 15.99 -1.40
CA LYS A 524 16.59 14.90 -1.87
C LYS A 524 15.52 14.49 -0.84
N VAL A 525 14.31 14.24 -1.32
CA VAL A 525 13.22 13.64 -0.53
C VAL A 525 13.04 12.19 -0.94
N LYS A 526 13.06 11.28 0.04
CA LYS A 526 12.75 9.85 -0.14
C LYS A 526 11.37 9.56 0.43
N LEU A 527 10.47 9.02 -0.41
CA LEU A 527 9.10 8.69 -0.03
C LEU A 527 8.93 7.19 0.18
N LEU A 528 8.14 6.81 1.19
CA LEU A 528 7.58 5.47 1.34
C LEU A 528 6.05 5.53 1.15
N PRO A 529 5.56 5.46 -0.10
CA PRO A 529 4.13 5.61 -0.37
C PRO A 529 3.33 4.38 0.10
N LYS A 530 2.13 4.61 0.66
CA LYS A 530 1.13 3.55 0.91
C LYS A 530 0.14 3.47 -0.25
N ASN A 531 -0.36 4.61 -0.70
CA ASN A 531 -1.20 4.76 -1.87
C ASN A 531 -0.95 6.15 -2.49
N LYS A 532 -1.79 6.59 -3.45
CA LYS A 532 -1.61 7.88 -4.14
C LYS A 532 -1.76 9.11 -3.23
N GLU A 533 -2.40 8.96 -2.08
CA GLU A 533 -2.72 10.07 -1.18
C GLU A 533 -1.91 10.01 0.12
N ARG A 534 -1.64 8.82 0.65
CA ARG A 534 -1.03 8.61 1.96
C ARG A 534 0.37 8.02 1.84
N TYR A 535 1.28 8.59 2.63
CA TYR A 535 2.65 8.11 2.79
C TYR A 535 2.80 7.41 4.14
N ILE A 536 3.63 6.36 4.21
CA ILE A 536 4.04 5.73 5.47
C ILE A 536 5.00 6.64 6.22
N SER A 537 5.92 7.25 5.49
CA SER A 537 6.96 8.13 5.98
C SER A 537 7.60 8.83 4.78
N PHE A 538 8.21 9.98 5.00
CA PHE A 538 9.20 10.53 4.09
C PHE A 538 10.45 10.94 4.87
N THR A 539 11.59 10.90 4.17
CA THR A 539 12.89 11.32 4.68
C THR A 539 13.38 12.48 3.84
N LYS A 540 13.73 13.59 4.48
CA LYS A 540 14.41 14.73 3.87
C LYS A 540 15.90 14.65 4.17
N LYS A 541 16.73 14.55 3.13
CA LYS A 541 18.18 14.69 3.25
C LYS A 541 18.56 16.14 3.05
N MET A 542 19.33 16.69 3.99
CA MET A 542 19.85 18.06 3.89
C MET A 542 21.04 18.08 2.94
N GLU A 543 21.11 19.10 2.06
CA GLU A 543 22.21 19.25 1.10
C GLU A 543 23.47 19.81 1.78
N ASN A 544 23.27 20.76 2.70
CA ASN A 544 24.36 21.50 3.38
C ASN A 544 24.77 20.89 4.73
N ALA A 545 24.16 19.77 5.13
CA ALA A 545 24.45 19.09 6.39
C ALA A 545 24.38 17.57 6.22
N ASP A 546 25.30 16.83 6.86
CA ASP A 546 25.28 15.36 6.85
C ASP A 546 24.28 14.82 7.89
N VAL A 547 23.01 15.22 7.74
CA VAL A 547 21.88 14.84 8.59
C VAL A 547 20.64 14.63 7.73
N GLU A 548 19.85 13.61 8.08
CA GLU A 548 18.56 13.32 7.45
C GLU A 548 17.41 13.44 8.46
N PHE A 549 16.33 14.14 8.11
CA PHE A 549 15.10 14.16 8.90
C PHE A 549 14.13 13.09 8.40
N ARG A 550 13.70 12.20 9.28
CA ARG A 550 12.73 11.14 8.95
C ARG A 550 11.42 11.41 9.65
N PHE A 551 10.36 11.67 8.89
CA PHE A 551 9.04 11.91 9.43
C PHE A 551 8.33 10.59 9.69
N VAL A 552 7.96 10.36 10.95
CA VAL A 552 7.43 9.09 11.44
C VAL A 552 6.10 9.30 12.15
N ASP A 553 5.19 8.36 11.92
CA ASP A 553 3.86 8.35 12.53
C ASP A 553 3.88 7.54 13.83
N SER A 554 3.75 8.21 14.97
CA SER A 554 3.76 7.52 16.28
C SER A 554 2.53 6.61 16.47
N TYR A 555 1.42 6.88 15.78
CA TYR A 555 0.21 6.04 15.82
C TYR A 555 0.46 4.64 15.24
N ARG A 556 1.46 4.49 14.36
CA ARG A 556 1.87 3.18 13.83
C ARG A 556 2.68 2.33 14.81
N PHE A 557 3.03 2.90 15.96
CA PHE A 557 3.61 2.19 17.10
C PHE A 557 2.58 1.97 18.20
N MET A 558 1.77 3.00 18.48
CA MET A 558 0.77 3.01 19.54
C MET A 558 -0.57 3.43 18.95
N SER A 559 -1.37 2.46 18.52
CA SER A 559 -2.62 2.68 17.77
C SER A 559 -3.80 3.07 18.67
N GLU A 560 -3.60 4.07 19.52
CA GLU A 560 -4.62 4.67 20.38
C GLU A 560 -4.50 6.21 20.33
N SER A 561 -5.54 6.92 20.77
CA SER A 561 -5.49 8.38 20.87
C SER A 561 -4.47 8.83 21.91
N LEU A 562 -3.82 9.97 21.67
CA LEU A 562 -2.88 10.58 22.63
C LEU A 562 -3.45 10.75 24.05
N ASP A 563 -4.75 11.06 24.19
CA ASP A 563 -5.39 11.20 25.51
C ASP A 563 -5.38 9.89 26.31
N ASN A 564 -5.82 8.79 25.68
CA ASN A 564 -5.72 7.45 26.28
C ASN A 564 -4.28 7.08 26.62
N LEU A 565 -3.33 7.35 25.72
CA LEU A 565 -1.92 7.04 25.95
C LEU A 565 -1.34 7.82 27.13
N ALA A 566 -1.66 9.10 27.26
CA ALA A 566 -1.28 9.93 28.39
C ALA A 566 -1.92 9.43 29.70
N SER A 567 -3.14 8.91 29.64
CA SER A 567 -3.85 8.38 30.82
C SER A 567 -3.18 7.15 31.47
N TYR A 568 -2.35 6.42 30.71
CA TYR A 568 -1.59 5.28 31.23
C TYR A 568 -0.31 5.67 31.99
N LEU A 569 0.11 6.93 31.89
CA LEU A 569 1.30 7.45 32.56
C LEU A 569 0.96 7.96 33.96
N LYS A 570 1.88 7.77 34.91
CA LYS A 570 1.82 8.41 36.22
C LYS A 570 2.36 9.83 36.14
N PHE A 571 2.00 10.67 37.11
CA PHE A 571 2.47 12.06 37.15
C PHE A 571 4.01 12.19 37.09
N ASP A 572 4.74 11.25 37.70
CA ASP A 572 6.21 11.24 37.69
C ASP A 572 6.81 10.83 36.33
N ASP A 573 6.03 10.18 35.46
CA ASP A 573 6.49 9.77 34.14
C ASP A 573 6.54 10.96 33.14
N PHE A 574 5.90 12.08 33.45
CA PHE A 574 5.87 13.31 32.63
C PHE A 574 7.12 14.19 32.82
N LYS A 575 8.31 13.60 32.61
CA LYS A 575 9.61 14.26 32.86
C LYS A 575 9.85 15.44 31.93
N ILE A 576 9.48 15.32 30.65
CA ILE A 576 9.70 16.36 29.63
C ILE A 576 8.78 17.54 29.89
N LEU A 577 7.49 17.29 30.12
CA LEU A 577 6.52 18.34 30.42
C LEU A 577 6.92 19.09 31.69
N ARG A 578 7.26 18.38 32.77
CA ARG A 578 7.64 19.01 34.05
C ARG A 578 8.95 19.80 33.97
N SER A 579 9.93 19.32 33.22
CA SER A 579 11.22 20.04 33.07
C SER A 579 11.07 21.28 32.19
N THR A 580 10.33 21.17 31.08
CA THR A 580 10.07 22.28 30.15
C THR A 580 9.23 23.37 30.82
N LEU A 581 8.25 22.98 31.64
CA LEU A 581 7.33 23.88 32.33
C LEU A 581 7.62 23.99 33.83
N SER A 582 8.89 23.95 34.21
CA SER A 582 9.34 23.99 35.62
C SER A 582 8.98 25.27 36.39
N HIS A 583 8.55 26.32 35.67
CA HIS A 583 8.04 27.56 36.26
C HIS A 583 6.58 27.45 36.75
N LEU A 584 5.85 26.40 36.36
CA LEU A 584 4.48 26.14 36.79
C LEU A 584 4.44 25.32 38.09
N ASN A 585 3.35 25.45 38.84
CA ASN A 585 3.12 24.64 40.04
C ASN A 585 2.52 23.26 39.71
N ASP A 586 2.57 22.33 40.68
CA ASP A 586 2.06 20.97 40.50
C ASP A 586 0.57 20.90 40.16
N GLU A 587 -0.26 21.84 40.62
CA GLU A 587 -1.68 21.88 40.26
C GLU A 587 -1.86 22.21 38.77
N GLN A 588 -1.12 23.20 38.26
CA GLN A 588 -1.12 23.58 36.85
C GLN A 588 -0.57 22.46 35.98
N LEU A 589 0.54 21.84 36.38
CA LEU A 589 1.14 20.72 35.64
C LEU A 589 0.17 19.54 35.53
N LYS A 590 -0.55 19.19 36.61
CA LYS A 590 -1.58 18.14 36.59
C LYS A 590 -2.74 18.42 35.64
N LEU A 591 -3.00 19.68 35.29
CA LEU A 591 -4.00 20.01 34.27
C LEU A 591 -3.51 19.71 32.86
N LEU A 592 -2.19 19.73 32.62
CA LEU A 592 -1.57 19.50 31.32
C LEU A 592 -1.19 18.03 31.08
N THR A 593 -1.36 17.13 32.06
CA THR A 593 -1.10 15.68 31.88
C THR A 593 -2.22 14.93 31.16
N LYS A 594 -3.26 15.64 30.72
CA LYS A 594 -4.38 15.11 29.93
C LYS A 594 -4.55 15.97 28.70
N LYS A 595 -5.09 15.39 27.64
CA LYS A 595 -5.30 16.15 26.40
C LYS A 595 -6.30 17.28 26.66
N GLY A 596 -5.97 18.48 26.21
CA GLY A 596 -6.86 19.63 26.35
C GLY A 596 -8.15 19.50 25.53
N VAL A 597 -9.11 20.39 25.77
CA VAL A 597 -10.38 20.42 25.04
C VAL A 597 -10.37 21.61 24.09
N TYR A 598 -10.39 21.38 22.78
CA TYR A 598 -10.24 22.45 21.81
C TYR A 598 -11.49 22.63 20.92
N PRO A 599 -11.98 23.87 20.70
CA PRO A 599 -13.19 24.11 19.92
C PRO A 599 -12.87 24.21 18.42
N TYR A 600 -12.44 23.09 17.80
CA TYR A 600 -11.98 23.05 16.40
C TYR A 600 -12.93 23.73 15.41
N GLU A 601 -14.23 23.43 15.49
CA GLU A 601 -15.25 23.97 14.58
C GLU A 601 -15.51 25.48 14.77
N TYR A 602 -15.20 26.02 15.95
CA TYR A 602 -15.34 27.44 16.25
C TYR A 602 -14.14 28.25 15.74
N MET A 603 -12.97 27.63 15.66
CA MET A 603 -11.72 28.25 15.23
C MET A 603 -11.65 28.31 13.69
N CYS A 604 -12.45 29.19 13.08
CA CYS A 604 -12.59 29.30 11.63
C CYS A 604 -11.91 30.54 11.02
N SER A 605 -11.50 31.53 11.81
CA SER A 605 -10.83 32.74 11.33
C SER A 605 -9.77 33.23 12.31
N TRP A 606 -8.85 34.06 11.82
CA TRP A 606 -7.81 34.68 12.63
C TRP A 606 -8.36 35.58 13.75
N ASP A 607 -9.49 36.26 13.51
CA ASP A 607 -10.12 37.14 14.50
C ASP A 607 -10.52 36.38 15.78
N LYS A 608 -10.81 35.08 15.67
CA LYS A 608 -11.17 34.23 16.81
C LYS A 608 -10.07 34.17 17.85
N PHE A 609 -8.81 34.22 17.47
CA PHE A 609 -7.69 34.22 18.43
C PHE A 609 -7.68 35.48 19.32
N MET A 610 -8.34 36.56 18.92
CA MET A 610 -8.39 37.82 19.69
C MET A 610 -9.56 37.87 20.69
N GLU A 611 -10.47 36.89 20.65
CA GLU A 611 -11.59 36.83 21.59
C GLU A 611 -11.09 36.54 23.01
N LYS A 612 -11.63 37.29 23.98
CA LYS A 612 -11.15 37.33 25.37
C LYS A 612 -11.89 36.39 26.32
N ASP A 613 -12.86 35.64 25.81
CA ASP A 613 -13.69 34.74 26.59
C ASP A 613 -13.60 33.32 26.04
N LEU A 614 -13.66 32.33 26.93
CA LEU A 614 -13.80 30.94 26.51
C LEU A 614 -15.19 30.74 25.87
N PRO A 615 -15.30 30.14 24.68
CA PRO A 615 -16.57 29.92 24.01
C PRO A 615 -17.55 29.11 24.88
N GLU A 616 -18.85 29.31 24.63
CA GLU A 616 -19.89 28.49 25.24
C GLU A 616 -19.73 27.01 24.87
N LYS A 617 -20.17 26.10 25.75
CA LYS A 617 -20.11 24.65 25.53
C LYS A 617 -20.71 24.20 24.18
N THR A 618 -21.74 24.89 23.70
CA THR A 618 -22.40 24.62 22.41
C THR A 618 -21.45 24.76 21.22
N LYS A 619 -20.44 25.63 21.32
CA LYS A 619 -19.43 25.89 20.28
C LYS A 619 -18.33 24.82 20.21
N PHE A 620 -18.30 23.88 21.15
CA PHE A 620 -17.41 22.72 21.15
C PHE A 620 -18.02 21.48 20.47
N TYR A 621 -19.17 21.62 19.79
CA TYR A 621 -19.79 20.50 19.08
C TYR A 621 -18.88 19.97 17.97
N SER A 622 -18.60 18.68 17.97
CA SER A 622 -17.84 18.02 16.91
C SER A 622 -18.80 17.38 15.91
N LYS A 623 -18.86 17.89 14.67
CA LYS A 623 -19.64 17.23 13.61
C LYS A 623 -19.03 15.90 13.17
N LEU A 624 -17.73 15.70 13.36
CA LEU A 624 -17.06 14.43 13.08
C LEU A 624 -17.51 13.32 14.05
N LYS A 625 -17.68 13.64 15.35
CA LYS A 625 -18.22 12.71 16.35
C LYS A 625 -19.74 12.77 16.49
N GLN A 626 -20.38 13.74 15.82
CA GLN A 626 -21.79 14.13 15.96
C GLN A 626 -22.25 14.30 17.43
N SER A 627 -21.36 14.80 18.29
CA SER A 627 -21.59 14.90 19.72
C SER A 627 -21.03 16.19 20.31
N HIS A 628 -21.65 16.65 21.41
CA HIS A 628 -21.09 17.67 22.27
C HIS A 628 -20.07 17.06 23.22
N ILE A 629 -19.13 17.89 23.68
CA ILE A 629 -18.29 17.55 24.83
C ILE A 629 -19.14 17.35 26.10
N SER A 630 -18.64 16.56 27.03
CA SER A 630 -19.22 16.35 28.35
C SER A 630 -19.12 17.59 29.25
N ASP A 631 -19.92 17.65 30.32
CA ASP A 631 -19.81 18.73 31.32
C ASP A 631 -18.48 18.71 32.07
N GLN A 632 -17.88 17.53 32.22
CA GLN A 632 -16.57 17.36 32.84
C GLN A 632 -15.46 17.96 31.96
N GLU A 633 -15.46 17.67 30.66
CA GLU A 633 -14.53 18.25 29.69
C GLU A 633 -14.64 19.77 29.63
N TYR A 634 -15.87 20.31 29.57
CA TYR A 634 -16.05 21.77 29.56
C TYR A 634 -15.62 22.44 30.88
N SER A 635 -15.88 21.78 32.01
CA SER A 635 -15.41 22.27 33.32
C SER A 635 -13.89 22.23 33.43
N HIS A 636 -13.25 21.23 32.83
CA HIS A 636 -11.79 21.18 32.71
C HIS A 636 -11.26 22.34 31.87
N ALA A 637 -11.84 22.62 30.69
CA ALA A 637 -11.46 23.76 29.84
C ALA A 637 -11.56 25.10 30.59
N ARG A 638 -12.66 25.34 31.33
CA ARG A 638 -12.81 26.53 32.19
C ARG A 638 -11.77 26.61 33.29
N ASN A 639 -11.41 25.47 33.88
CA ASN A 639 -10.39 25.45 34.93
C ASN A 639 -9.01 25.78 34.37
N VAL A 640 -8.65 25.25 33.19
CA VAL A 640 -7.42 25.60 32.47
C VAL A 640 -7.40 27.10 32.15
N TRP A 641 -8.47 27.63 31.54
CA TRP A 641 -8.60 29.06 31.24
C TRP A 641 -8.30 29.96 32.44
N ARG A 642 -8.92 29.65 33.58
CA ARG A 642 -8.76 30.42 34.82
C ARG A 642 -7.39 30.22 35.48
N LYS A 643 -6.89 28.99 35.58
CA LYS A 643 -5.64 28.67 36.31
C LYS A 643 -4.38 29.14 35.60
N PHE A 644 -4.45 29.34 34.29
CA PHE A 644 -3.36 29.84 33.45
C PHE A 644 -3.51 31.33 33.09
N ASP A 645 -4.51 32.02 33.67
CA ASP A 645 -4.79 33.46 33.44
C ASP A 645 -4.84 33.83 31.95
N ILE A 646 -5.57 33.02 31.18
CA ILE A 646 -5.63 33.13 29.72
C ILE A 646 -6.43 34.37 29.32
N GLN A 647 -5.81 35.23 28.52
CA GLN A 647 -6.37 36.53 28.12
C GLN A 647 -7.15 36.46 26.81
N ASN A 648 -6.86 35.47 25.96
CA ASN A 648 -7.53 35.29 24.67
C ASN A 648 -7.40 33.85 24.14
N LEU A 649 -8.20 33.52 23.13
CA LEU A 649 -8.19 32.19 22.50
C LEU A 649 -6.88 31.86 21.79
N GLY A 650 -6.09 32.86 21.38
CA GLY A 650 -4.72 32.68 20.92
C GLY A 650 -3.86 31.97 21.97
N GLN A 651 -3.76 32.56 23.16
CA GLN A 651 -3.00 31.97 24.27
C GLN A 651 -3.53 30.58 24.66
N TYR A 652 -4.85 30.37 24.61
CA TYR A 652 -5.44 29.06 24.83
C TYR A 652 -4.98 28.03 23.78
N SER A 653 -4.97 28.42 22.51
CA SER A 653 -4.51 27.58 21.41
C SER A 653 -3.03 27.24 21.49
N ASP A 654 -2.19 28.19 21.90
CA ASP A 654 -0.75 27.95 22.05
C ASP A 654 -0.49 26.97 23.20
N LEU A 655 -1.19 27.14 24.33
CA LEU A 655 -1.11 26.23 25.47
C LEU A 655 -1.61 24.82 25.09
N TYR A 656 -2.69 24.74 24.31
CA TYR A 656 -3.24 23.48 23.82
C TYR A 656 -2.21 22.72 22.97
N LEU A 657 -1.70 23.36 21.92
CA LEU A 657 -0.72 22.76 21.02
C LEU A 657 0.59 22.42 21.74
N MET A 658 1.05 23.28 22.65
CA MET A 658 2.20 22.98 23.50
C MET A 658 1.97 21.73 24.36
N SER A 659 0.80 21.60 24.98
CA SER A 659 0.47 20.44 25.81
C SER A 659 0.47 19.15 24.98
N ASP A 660 -0.11 19.16 23.77
CA ASP A 660 -0.17 17.98 22.91
C ASP A 660 1.23 17.52 22.45
N VAL A 661 2.11 18.46 22.07
CA VAL A 661 3.51 18.13 21.71
C VAL A 661 4.29 17.56 22.90
N LEU A 662 4.17 18.16 24.08
CA LEU A 662 4.88 17.68 25.27
C LEU A 662 4.34 16.34 25.78
N LEU A 663 3.02 16.13 25.70
CA LEU A 663 2.39 14.84 25.99
C LEU A 663 2.89 13.76 25.03
N LEU A 664 2.95 14.04 23.73
CA LEU A 664 3.50 13.11 22.74
C LEU A 664 4.96 12.79 23.05
N ALA A 665 5.76 13.79 23.41
CA ALA A 665 7.16 13.61 23.77
C ALA A 665 7.32 12.68 24.99
N ASP A 666 6.55 12.90 26.06
CA ASP A 666 6.59 12.04 27.25
C ASP A 666 6.08 10.62 26.95
N VAL A 667 4.94 10.47 26.27
CA VAL A 667 4.37 9.17 25.89
C VAL A 667 5.36 8.35 25.07
N PHE A 668 5.90 8.92 24.00
CA PHE A 668 6.79 8.19 23.11
C PHE A 668 8.16 7.93 23.76
N THR A 669 8.68 8.86 24.56
CA THR A 669 9.95 8.67 25.29
C THR A 669 9.81 7.56 26.33
N ASN A 670 8.71 7.51 27.09
CA ASN A 670 8.43 6.40 28.01
C ASN A 670 8.29 5.05 27.29
N PHE A 671 7.58 5.01 26.17
CA PHE A 671 7.49 3.82 25.32
C PHE A 671 8.88 3.35 24.85
N ARG A 672 9.71 4.29 24.41
CA ARG A 672 11.07 4.06 23.93
C ARG A 672 12.00 3.55 25.03
N GLU A 673 11.99 4.16 26.22
CA GLU A 673 12.78 3.70 27.38
C GLU A 673 12.44 2.25 27.75
N LYS A 674 11.14 1.92 27.78
CA LYS A 674 10.67 0.54 28.01
C LYS A 674 11.15 -0.41 26.91
N CYS A 675 11.05 -0.01 25.65
CA CYS A 675 11.52 -0.80 24.50
C CYS A 675 13.03 -1.08 24.54
N ILE A 676 13.85 -0.06 24.81
CA ILE A 676 15.30 -0.21 24.93
C ILE A 676 15.64 -1.12 26.11
N THR A 677 14.96 -0.97 27.25
CA THR A 677 15.22 -1.79 28.44
C THR A 677 14.85 -3.25 28.21
N THR A 678 13.69 -3.53 27.62
CA THR A 678 13.15 -4.88 27.42
C THR A 678 13.73 -5.60 26.20
N HIS A 679 13.82 -4.93 25.05
CA HIS A 679 14.18 -5.54 23.77
C HIS A 679 15.58 -5.17 23.27
N LYS A 680 16.28 -4.25 23.96
CA LYS A 680 17.62 -3.75 23.61
C LYS A 680 17.71 -3.08 22.24
N LEU A 681 16.58 -2.65 21.69
CA LEU A 681 16.49 -1.93 20.42
C LEU A 681 15.70 -0.65 20.60
N ASP A 682 16.10 0.40 19.90
CA ASP A 682 15.43 1.70 19.95
C ASP A 682 14.35 1.81 18.85
N PRO A 683 13.05 1.92 19.20
CA PRO A 683 11.98 2.05 18.21
C PRO A 683 12.09 3.32 17.36
N ALA A 684 12.86 4.34 17.78
CA ALA A 684 13.03 5.59 17.05
C ALA A 684 13.70 5.42 15.66
N PHE A 685 14.42 4.32 15.43
CA PHE A 685 15.03 4.03 14.13
C PHE A 685 14.08 3.38 13.12
N PHE A 686 12.87 3.02 13.53
CA PHE A 686 11.92 2.25 12.74
C PHE A 686 10.78 3.11 12.20
N PHE A 687 10.08 2.61 11.18
CA PHE A 687 8.91 3.27 10.61
C PHE A 687 7.59 2.84 11.27
N THR A 688 7.52 1.60 11.76
CA THR A 688 6.28 0.98 12.26
C THR A 688 6.57 -0.06 13.34
N ALA A 689 5.57 -0.37 14.18
CA ALA A 689 5.65 -1.45 15.15
C ALA A 689 5.99 -2.82 14.51
N PRO A 690 5.35 -3.28 13.41
CA PRO A 690 5.72 -4.56 12.80
C PRO A 690 7.18 -4.66 12.35
N GLY A 691 7.75 -3.58 11.82
CA GLY A 691 9.16 -3.55 11.42
C GLY A 691 10.10 -3.61 12.63
N TYR A 692 9.73 -2.94 13.72
CA TYR A 692 10.43 -2.99 15.00
C TYR A 692 10.36 -4.40 15.63
N THR A 693 9.16 -4.97 15.78
CA THR A 693 8.96 -6.29 16.40
C THR A 693 9.64 -7.40 15.63
N TRP A 694 9.73 -7.29 14.30
CA TRP A 694 10.49 -8.22 13.46
C TRP A 694 11.99 -8.22 13.83
N GLN A 695 12.61 -7.05 13.99
CA GLN A 695 14.00 -6.97 14.44
C GLN A 695 14.17 -7.42 15.90
N CYS A 696 13.22 -7.12 16.78
CA CYS A 696 13.24 -7.62 18.17
C CYS A 696 13.23 -9.15 18.20
N MET A 697 12.37 -9.79 17.41
CA MET A 697 12.31 -11.25 17.29
C MET A 697 13.66 -11.83 16.84
N LEU A 698 14.26 -11.27 15.78
CA LEU A 698 15.56 -11.73 15.29
C LEU A 698 16.69 -11.51 16.31
N ASN A 699 16.68 -10.38 17.02
CA ASN A 699 17.69 -10.07 18.05
C ASN A 699 17.54 -10.96 19.29
N TYR A 700 16.31 -11.29 19.69
CA TYR A 700 16.03 -12.10 20.87
C TYR A 700 16.29 -13.58 20.61
N THR A 701 15.74 -14.13 19.52
CA THR A 701 15.84 -15.57 19.21
C THR A 701 17.18 -15.97 18.60
N LYS A 702 17.93 -15.01 18.03
CA LYS A 702 19.16 -15.24 17.25
C LYS A 702 18.97 -16.22 16.08
N VAL A 703 17.72 -16.44 15.66
CA VAL A 703 17.38 -17.39 14.61
C VAL A 703 17.98 -16.98 13.26
N LYS A 704 18.34 -17.98 12.46
CA LYS A 704 18.82 -17.81 11.08
C LYS A 704 17.84 -18.49 10.14
N LEU A 705 16.93 -17.72 9.56
CA LEU A 705 15.91 -18.21 8.64
C LEU A 705 16.48 -18.33 7.23
N GLU A 706 16.39 -19.50 6.63
CA GLU A 706 16.77 -19.70 5.23
C GLU A 706 15.73 -19.07 4.31
N LEU A 707 16.19 -18.35 3.28
CA LEU A 707 15.31 -17.85 2.24
C LEU A 707 15.15 -18.88 1.12
N LEU A 708 13.91 -19.07 0.66
CA LEU A 708 13.63 -19.87 -0.54
C LEU A 708 14.37 -19.27 -1.75
N THR A 709 15.08 -20.13 -2.48
CA THR A 709 15.85 -19.74 -3.68
C THR A 709 15.29 -20.33 -4.97
N ASP A 710 14.39 -21.32 -4.84
CA ASP A 710 13.62 -21.88 -5.93
C ASP A 710 12.29 -21.11 -6.08
N VAL A 711 12.04 -20.60 -7.28
CA VAL A 711 10.81 -19.85 -7.58
C VAL A 711 9.58 -20.72 -7.48
N ASP A 712 9.68 -22.01 -7.80
CA ASP A 712 8.54 -22.93 -7.76
C ASP A 712 8.15 -23.24 -6.31
N MET A 713 9.12 -23.35 -5.40
CA MET A 713 8.83 -23.51 -3.96
C MET A 713 8.13 -22.28 -3.39
N MET A 714 8.57 -21.08 -3.80
CA MET A 714 7.98 -19.83 -3.36
C MET A 714 6.53 -19.73 -3.82
N LEU A 715 6.26 -19.97 -5.11
CA LEU A 715 4.90 -19.96 -5.66
C LEU A 715 4.02 -21.03 -5.01
N PHE A 716 4.57 -22.21 -4.74
CA PHE A 716 3.89 -23.30 -4.05
C PHE A 716 3.42 -22.88 -2.65
N VAL A 717 4.31 -22.25 -1.87
CA VAL A 717 3.98 -21.76 -0.53
C VAL A 717 3.00 -20.58 -0.59
N GLU A 718 3.21 -19.60 -1.47
CA GLU A 718 2.29 -18.44 -1.62
C GLU A 718 0.87 -18.88 -1.96
N LYS A 719 0.73 -19.86 -2.85
CA LYS A 719 -0.55 -20.49 -3.20
C LYS A 719 -1.20 -21.21 -2.02
N GLY A 720 -0.42 -21.66 -1.05
CA GLY A 720 -0.87 -22.30 0.19
C GLY A 720 -1.30 -21.34 1.30
N ILE A 721 -0.88 -20.07 1.27
CA ILE A 721 -1.20 -19.10 2.33
C ILE A 721 -2.70 -18.82 2.41
N ARG A 722 -3.27 -18.89 3.61
CA ARG A 722 -4.67 -18.58 3.91
C ARG A 722 -4.77 -17.58 5.05
N GLY A 723 -5.82 -16.75 5.02
CA GLY A 723 -6.17 -15.87 6.13
C GLY A 723 -6.91 -16.59 7.26
N GLY A 724 -7.42 -15.82 8.22
CA GLY A 724 -8.28 -16.36 9.27
C GLY A 724 -9.57 -16.97 8.70
N ILE A 725 -9.96 -18.13 9.23
CA ILE A 725 -11.20 -18.79 8.85
C ILE A 725 -12.38 -17.98 9.41
N THR A 726 -13.25 -17.51 8.52
CA THR A 726 -14.51 -16.83 8.91
C THR A 726 -15.68 -17.64 8.35
N GLN A 727 -16.56 -18.12 9.22
CA GLN A 727 -17.72 -18.92 8.83
C GLN A 727 -18.96 -18.51 9.61
N CYS A 728 -20.11 -18.47 8.91
CA CYS A 728 -21.43 -18.28 9.50
C CYS A 728 -22.22 -19.59 9.38
N CYS A 729 -22.25 -20.40 10.44
CA CYS A 729 -22.92 -21.71 10.44
C CYS A 729 -24.44 -21.61 10.60
N THR A 730 -24.93 -20.55 11.26
CA THR A 730 -26.35 -20.24 11.42
C THR A 730 -26.61 -18.79 11.01
N LYS A 731 -27.64 -18.55 10.19
CA LYS A 731 -27.96 -17.20 9.68
C LYS A 731 -28.32 -16.21 10.80
N TYR A 732 -28.90 -16.69 11.89
CA TYR A 732 -29.33 -15.88 13.02
C TYR A 732 -29.47 -16.74 14.28
N SER A 733 -28.92 -16.26 15.39
CA SER A 733 -29.13 -16.82 16.72
C SER A 733 -29.42 -15.66 17.68
N LYS A 734 -30.41 -15.83 18.56
CA LYS A 734 -30.79 -14.83 19.58
C LYS A 734 -30.81 -15.50 20.94
N ALA A 735 -30.12 -14.92 21.92
CA ALA A 735 -30.22 -15.36 23.30
C ALA A 735 -31.59 -14.97 23.89
N ASN A 736 -32.11 -15.78 24.80
CA ASN A 736 -33.32 -15.53 25.56
C ASN A 736 -33.06 -15.95 27.01
N HIS A 737 -32.66 -15.03 27.89
CA HIS A 737 -32.30 -15.34 29.26
C HIS A 737 -32.79 -14.28 30.24
N LYS A 738 -33.13 -14.68 31.47
CA LYS A 738 -33.64 -13.80 32.56
C LYS A 738 -32.71 -12.65 33.00
N TYR A 739 -31.48 -12.59 32.48
CA TYR A 739 -30.53 -11.51 32.77
C TYR A 739 -30.47 -10.47 31.64
N LEU A 740 -31.21 -10.69 30.56
CA LEU A 740 -31.43 -9.69 29.52
C LEU A 740 -32.49 -8.70 30.00
N ASP A 741 -32.38 -7.46 29.56
CA ASP A 741 -33.34 -6.38 29.83
C ASP A 741 -34.77 -6.82 29.44
N GLU A 742 -35.79 -6.32 30.16
CA GLU A 742 -37.19 -6.74 30.02
C GLU A 742 -37.74 -6.60 28.59
N LYS A 743 -37.18 -5.70 27.78
CA LYS A 743 -37.52 -5.52 26.36
C LYS A 743 -37.05 -6.67 25.47
N ASN A 744 -36.06 -7.43 25.91
CA ASN A 744 -35.34 -8.44 25.14
C ASN A 744 -35.53 -9.87 25.67
N PHE A 745 -36.11 -10.03 26.87
CA PHE A 745 -36.43 -11.32 27.48
C PHE A 745 -37.90 -11.71 27.26
N ASP A 746 -38.13 -12.93 26.77
CA ASP A 746 -39.46 -13.48 26.56
C ASP A 746 -39.66 -14.73 27.45
N PRO A 747 -40.40 -14.63 28.57
CA PRO A 747 -40.61 -15.74 29.50
C PRO A 747 -41.44 -16.88 28.91
N SER A 748 -42.10 -16.68 27.76
CA SER A 748 -42.86 -17.74 27.06
C SER A 748 -41.96 -18.67 26.24
N LYS A 749 -40.70 -18.30 26.01
CA LYS A 749 -39.74 -19.05 25.20
C LYS A 749 -38.70 -19.76 26.07
N PRO A 750 -38.12 -20.87 25.59
CA PRO A 750 -37.06 -21.56 26.30
C PRO A 750 -35.86 -20.64 26.53
N SER A 751 -35.18 -20.87 27.65
CA SER A 751 -33.95 -20.16 27.99
C SER A 751 -32.83 -20.55 27.03
N THR A 752 -32.18 -19.57 26.40
CA THR A 752 -31.07 -19.78 25.46
C THR A 752 -29.95 -18.78 25.71
N HIS A 753 -28.71 -19.26 25.62
CA HIS A 753 -27.49 -18.47 25.82
C HIS A 753 -26.66 -18.48 24.54
N ILE A 754 -25.97 -17.36 24.29
CA ILE A 754 -24.91 -17.28 23.29
C ILE A 754 -23.60 -17.20 24.07
N MET A 755 -22.67 -18.10 23.76
CA MET A 755 -21.35 -18.11 24.36
C MET A 755 -20.37 -17.46 23.40
N TYR A 756 -19.66 -16.43 23.87
CA TYR A 756 -18.53 -15.84 23.16
C TYR A 756 -17.25 -16.43 23.75
N MET A 757 -16.53 -17.18 22.93
CA MET A 757 -15.20 -17.69 23.27
C MET A 757 -14.18 -16.98 22.37
N ASP A 758 -13.11 -16.50 22.98
CA ASP A 758 -12.01 -15.86 22.27
C ASP A 758 -10.69 -16.50 22.72
N MET A 759 -9.84 -16.82 21.75
CA MET A 759 -8.54 -17.43 22.00
C MET A 759 -7.52 -16.33 22.27
N VAL A 760 -7.07 -16.23 23.52
CA VAL A 760 -6.06 -15.24 23.92
C VAL A 760 -4.77 -15.49 23.15
N ASN A 761 -4.38 -14.52 22.31
CA ASN A 761 -3.14 -14.56 21.51
C ASN A 761 -2.99 -15.82 20.63
N LEU A 762 -4.04 -16.17 19.87
CA LEU A 762 -4.07 -17.33 18.98
C LEU A 762 -2.82 -17.47 18.10
N TYR A 763 -2.43 -16.39 17.39
CA TYR A 763 -1.27 -16.41 16.52
C TYR A 763 0.06 -16.49 17.29
N GLY A 764 0.16 -15.87 18.46
CA GLY A 764 1.36 -15.99 19.30
C GLY A 764 1.54 -17.41 19.84
N TRP A 765 0.45 -18.09 20.21
CA TRP A 765 0.50 -19.52 20.54
C TRP A 765 0.93 -20.37 19.34
N ALA A 766 0.36 -20.13 18.15
CA ALA A 766 0.76 -20.83 16.93
C ALA A 766 2.24 -20.58 16.57
N GLN A 767 2.72 -19.36 16.76
CA GLN A 767 4.13 -18.98 16.55
C GLN A 767 5.10 -19.58 17.58
N SER A 768 4.60 -20.07 18.72
CA SER A 768 5.40 -20.76 19.73
C SER A 768 5.57 -22.27 19.46
N GLN A 769 4.86 -22.81 18.47
CA GLN A 769 5.01 -24.20 18.04
C GLN A 769 6.25 -24.37 17.13
N CYS A 770 6.62 -25.61 16.81
CA CYS A 770 7.66 -25.89 15.83
C CYS A 770 7.28 -25.33 14.45
N LEU A 771 8.17 -24.52 13.87
CA LEU A 771 7.98 -23.86 12.57
C LEU A 771 9.16 -24.16 11.63
N PRO A 772 8.94 -24.19 10.31
CA PRO A 772 10.01 -24.46 9.35
C PRO A 772 11.02 -23.31 9.30
N LEU A 773 12.32 -23.63 9.48
CA LEU A 773 13.40 -22.63 9.56
C LEU A 773 14.40 -22.70 8.39
N ASN A 774 14.73 -23.90 7.91
CA ASN A 774 15.80 -24.13 6.95
C ASN A 774 15.69 -25.51 6.24
N ASN A 775 16.64 -25.81 5.36
CA ASN A 775 16.78 -27.05 4.59
C ASN A 775 15.62 -27.36 3.64
N PHE A 776 14.98 -26.32 3.09
CA PHE A 776 13.89 -26.46 2.14
C PHE A 776 14.32 -27.19 0.87
N LYS A 777 13.71 -28.35 0.60
CA LYS A 777 14.04 -29.21 -0.54
C LYS A 777 12.77 -29.86 -1.10
N TRP A 778 12.75 -30.05 -2.41
CA TRP A 778 11.78 -30.94 -3.04
C TRP A 778 12.10 -32.39 -2.66
N LEU A 779 11.06 -33.16 -2.34
CA LEU A 779 11.20 -34.60 -2.12
C LEU A 779 11.59 -35.31 -3.42
N SER A 780 12.40 -36.36 -3.32
CA SER A 780 12.68 -37.24 -4.47
C SER A 780 11.43 -38.03 -4.85
N GLU A 781 11.32 -38.42 -6.13
CA GLU A 781 10.22 -39.28 -6.59
C GLU A 781 10.13 -40.60 -5.81
N SER A 782 11.28 -41.17 -5.42
CA SER A 782 11.34 -42.38 -4.59
C SER A 782 10.74 -42.15 -3.21
N LYS A 783 11.02 -41.00 -2.58
CA LYS A 783 10.48 -40.65 -1.26
C LYS A 783 8.99 -40.36 -1.36
N LEU A 784 8.54 -39.63 -2.39
CA LEU A 784 7.12 -39.38 -2.66
C LEU A 784 6.33 -40.69 -2.80
N LYS A 785 6.83 -41.65 -3.58
CA LYS A 785 6.20 -42.97 -3.75
C LYS A 785 6.16 -43.81 -2.47
N SER A 786 7.03 -43.53 -1.50
CA SER A 786 7.08 -44.24 -0.23
C SER A 786 6.16 -43.64 0.85
N LEU A 787 5.59 -42.46 0.63
CA LEU A 787 4.70 -41.82 1.60
C LEU A 787 3.31 -42.48 1.55
N THR A 788 2.88 -43.08 2.66
CA THR A 788 1.49 -43.53 2.85
C THR A 788 0.71 -42.53 3.72
N PRO A 789 -0.63 -42.47 3.60
CA PRO A 789 -1.45 -41.63 4.47
C PRO A 789 -1.21 -41.90 5.96
N GLU A 790 -1.02 -43.15 6.36
CA GLU A 790 -0.74 -43.53 7.75
C GLU A 790 0.64 -43.03 8.18
N ALA A 791 1.64 -43.10 7.31
CA ALA A 791 2.97 -42.58 7.62
C ALA A 791 2.93 -41.05 7.81
N ILE A 792 2.14 -40.35 7.00
CA ILE A 792 1.94 -38.89 7.09
C ILE A 792 1.20 -38.53 8.38
N LEU A 793 0.09 -39.19 8.68
CA LEU A 793 -0.74 -38.89 9.87
C LEU A 793 -0.05 -39.24 11.21
N ASN A 794 1.01 -40.04 11.17
CA ASN A 794 1.81 -40.40 12.36
C ASN A 794 3.07 -39.54 12.53
N ILE A 795 3.29 -38.53 11.67
CA ILE A 795 4.34 -37.53 11.91
C ILE A 795 3.95 -36.73 13.16
N SER A 796 4.92 -36.54 14.04
CA SER A 796 4.75 -35.74 15.26
C SER A 796 4.72 -34.26 14.92
N ASP A 797 3.83 -33.49 15.56
CA ASP A 797 3.76 -32.02 15.44
C ASP A 797 5.08 -31.29 15.78
N ASN A 798 6.00 -31.98 16.48
CA ASN A 798 7.31 -31.48 16.87
C ASN A 798 8.46 -32.23 16.15
N ALA A 799 8.19 -32.82 14.98
CA ALA A 799 9.22 -33.51 14.21
C ALA A 799 10.32 -32.56 13.74
N ASP A 800 11.55 -33.07 13.65
CA ASP A 800 12.70 -32.31 13.13
C ASP A 800 12.56 -31.96 11.63
N GLU A 801 11.75 -32.73 10.90
CA GLU A 801 11.43 -32.53 9.48
C GLU A 801 9.91 -32.46 9.27
N GLY A 802 9.42 -31.33 8.76
CA GLY A 802 8.02 -31.14 8.38
C GLY A 802 7.79 -31.34 6.87
N LEU A 803 6.54 -31.62 6.48
CA LEU A 803 6.14 -31.81 5.08
C LEU A 803 5.06 -30.79 4.66
N ILE A 804 5.24 -30.19 3.49
CA ILE A 804 4.19 -29.41 2.81
C ILE A 804 3.80 -30.20 1.56
N LEU A 805 2.58 -30.74 1.54
CA LEU A 805 2.15 -31.69 0.52
C LEU A 805 0.97 -31.14 -0.26
N GLU A 806 0.99 -31.28 -1.58
CA GLU A 806 -0.20 -31.12 -2.42
C GLU A 806 -0.82 -32.49 -2.66
N VAL A 807 -2.07 -32.67 -2.20
CA VAL A 807 -2.75 -33.97 -2.18
C VAL A 807 -4.17 -33.89 -2.71
N ASP A 808 -4.66 -35.03 -3.17
CA ASP A 808 -6.07 -35.29 -3.44
C ASP A 808 -6.72 -35.88 -2.18
N LEU A 809 -7.86 -35.31 -1.78
CA LEU A 809 -8.58 -35.74 -0.59
C LEU A 809 -9.85 -36.48 -0.98
N SER A 810 -10.04 -37.67 -0.40
CA SER A 810 -11.30 -38.40 -0.44
C SER A 810 -12.10 -38.07 0.82
N TYR A 811 -13.32 -37.54 0.67
CA TYR A 811 -14.15 -37.17 1.80
C TYR A 811 -15.40 -38.07 1.92
N PRO A 812 -15.45 -38.99 2.91
CA PRO A 812 -16.52 -39.98 3.02
C PRO A 812 -17.92 -39.38 3.17
N GLN A 813 -18.86 -39.85 2.35
CA GLN A 813 -20.23 -39.31 2.28
C GLN A 813 -20.97 -39.34 3.62
N HIS A 814 -20.76 -40.37 4.43
CA HIS A 814 -21.41 -40.51 5.74
C HIS A 814 -21.03 -39.40 6.75
N LEU A 815 -19.97 -38.63 6.50
CA LEU A 815 -19.54 -37.52 7.35
C LEU A 815 -20.13 -36.17 6.93
N HIS A 816 -20.70 -36.07 5.72
CA HIS A 816 -21.09 -34.79 5.11
C HIS A 816 -22.11 -34.03 5.96
N ASP A 817 -23.16 -34.71 6.44
CA ASP A 817 -24.19 -34.07 7.26
C ASP A 817 -23.67 -33.63 8.63
N ARG A 818 -22.82 -34.45 9.26
CA ARG A 818 -22.24 -34.17 10.58
C ARG A 818 -21.29 -32.97 10.54
N HIS A 819 -20.60 -32.78 9.42
CA HIS A 819 -19.57 -31.76 9.23
C HIS A 819 -20.06 -30.55 8.44
N LYS A 820 -21.35 -30.46 8.12
CA LYS A 820 -21.96 -29.38 7.36
C LYS A 820 -21.61 -27.98 7.87
N SER A 821 -21.38 -27.86 9.19
CA SER A 821 -21.07 -26.61 9.88
C SER A 821 -19.58 -26.40 10.15
N ILE A 822 -18.69 -27.26 9.65
CA ILE A 822 -17.25 -27.19 9.89
C ILE A 822 -16.55 -26.94 8.54
N PRO A 823 -15.68 -25.93 8.41
CA PRO A 823 -15.06 -25.60 7.15
C PRO A 823 -13.78 -26.44 7.00
N PHE A 824 -13.90 -27.65 6.48
CA PHE A 824 -12.72 -28.45 6.13
C PHE A 824 -12.14 -28.01 4.78
N CYS A 825 -10.82 -27.82 4.72
CA CYS A 825 -10.06 -27.63 3.48
C CYS A 825 -10.60 -26.49 2.58
N THR A 826 -10.61 -25.25 3.07
CA THR A 826 -11.17 -24.08 2.37
C THR A 826 -10.42 -23.73 1.07
N HIS A 827 -11.16 -23.54 -0.02
CA HIS A 827 -10.63 -23.20 -1.36
C HIS A 827 -10.96 -21.75 -1.78
N CYS A 828 -10.11 -21.15 -2.61
CA CYS A 828 -10.18 -19.72 -3.01
C CYS A 828 -10.93 -19.46 -4.35
N GLU A 829 -11.53 -20.46 -4.99
CA GLU A 829 -12.22 -20.24 -6.27
C GLU A 829 -13.56 -19.52 -6.10
N LYS A 830 -13.80 -18.52 -6.97
CA LYS A 830 -15.13 -17.93 -7.17
C LYS A 830 -16.00 -18.94 -7.89
N THR A 831 -16.72 -19.78 -7.17
CA THR A 831 -17.74 -20.64 -7.79
C THR A 831 -18.99 -19.81 -8.09
N ALA A 832 -19.33 -19.75 -9.39
CA ALA A 832 -20.62 -19.24 -9.83
C ALA A 832 -21.71 -20.21 -9.37
N GLY A 833 -22.42 -19.83 -8.31
CA GLY A 833 -23.83 -20.18 -8.16
C GLY A 833 -24.20 -21.64 -7.93
N TYR A 834 -23.33 -22.54 -7.46
CA TYR A 834 -23.77 -23.80 -6.82
C TYR A 834 -22.74 -24.24 -5.77
N CYS A 835 -23.20 -24.45 -4.53
CA CYS A 835 -22.38 -24.90 -3.42
C CYS A 835 -22.06 -26.40 -3.60
N PHE A 836 -21.12 -26.72 -4.49
CA PHE A 836 -20.42 -28.00 -4.49
C PHE A 836 -18.98 -27.73 -4.04
N ILE A 837 -18.65 -28.23 -2.85
CA ILE A 837 -17.29 -28.24 -2.33
C ILE A 837 -16.51 -29.26 -3.16
N MET A 838 -15.81 -28.80 -4.20
CA MET A 838 -14.81 -29.63 -4.87
C MET A 838 -13.52 -29.62 -4.06
N PHE A 839 -13.03 -30.80 -3.69
CA PHE A 839 -11.87 -31.00 -2.83
C PHE A 839 -10.62 -31.26 -3.67
N HIS A 840 -9.73 -30.26 -3.76
CA HIS A 840 -8.34 -30.44 -4.17
C HIS A 840 -7.45 -29.48 -3.37
N ARG A 841 -6.32 -30.02 -2.84
CA ARG A 841 -5.08 -29.35 -2.42
C ARG A 841 -4.80 -28.99 -0.95
N ILE A 842 -3.49 -29.11 -0.72
CA ILE A 842 -2.54 -28.75 0.35
C ILE A 842 -2.93 -29.05 1.79
N CYS A 843 -2.38 -30.14 2.33
CA CYS A 843 -2.34 -30.41 3.76
C CYS A 843 -0.99 -29.95 4.33
N TYR A 844 -1.05 -29.10 5.35
CA TYR A 844 0.03 -28.97 6.31
C TYR A 844 -0.08 -30.14 7.27
N VAL A 845 0.98 -30.92 7.39
CA VAL A 845 1.16 -31.82 8.51
C VAL A 845 2.34 -31.25 9.27
N SER A 846 2.03 -30.58 10.38
CA SER A 846 3.03 -30.20 11.38
C SER A 846 3.67 -31.45 11.95
#